data_AF-A0A833NWY7-F1
#
_entry.id   AF-A0A833NWY7-F1
#
_cell.length_a   1.000
_cell.length_b   1.000
_cell.length_c   1.000
_cell.angle_alpha   90.00
_cell.angle_beta   90.00
_cell.angle_gamma   90.00
#
_symmetry.space_group_name_H-M   'P 1'
#
loop_
_entity.id
_entity.type
_entity.pdbx_description
1 polymer ?
#
loop_
_entity_poly.entity_id
_entity_poly.type
_entity_poly.pdbx_seq_one_letter_code
_entity_poly.pdbx_strand_id
1 'polypeptide(L)'
;MSKKLIVVSLLLLIAAAASFAQSAPDPIRIATGARPLGLGKAFVGLADDVSSIYLNPSGLANVDRWQMTSMWGKFLDDYSYFSLTGMYPTNYGNFGLGFVGGSIGGALPTRVKEGSDPADPIYEVDPTTDPMSYYNNVFIVTYADQIKRILEQPVLKNYEKYTSWFSGLKGLNIGANLKFFRSGLSGDHITNGSASGMEVDMGVQGKPLNWLAWGLNLQNALPASWGGKLTYANGWTETYPALLKGGVVLNVLGEEDSLRQIGPHKVNLLWDVDWEVQRSSQIPMLMHLGIEWLPLDLIALRVGIDQEMVGIGRTFNNFAAGVGINYSGFRFDYAYHQFAGAPGVDNHFFSMSYGLFKGKKKEAHKVIVEPDKLITFDATAILRGKVLDFEVATIKINGADIMIQKGNTFEAAAPLKVGKNTFNSISFTKTGATIEVDKSRILRLITYPDVSKTFWGFEQIGYIGTLGIIQGYPDGKFKPDGNITRAELSALLVRTLMGSDKAVPASAKGIFKDVPLTHWASKYINMASSKDIVKGYPDKTFKPAANITRAEGLAMIARFGKVNETIYGNVFSDVNDKHWAAAIIAGAYKEKMLEYFKDKPFEPSKMLTRAEAVEMLFRAKPVNLLILDLKDFNKGY
;
A
#
# COMPACT_ATOMS: atom_id res chain seq x y z
N MET A 1 41.18 -26.37 21.14
CA MET A 1 40.38 -27.61 21.24
C MET A 1 38.95 -27.48 20.68
N SER A 2 38.37 -26.28 20.53
CA SER A 2 36.94 -26.10 20.19
C SER A 2 36.54 -26.08 18.70
N LYS A 3 37.49 -26.02 17.74
CA LYS A 3 37.15 -25.98 16.30
C LYS A 3 36.99 -27.36 15.64
N LYS A 4 37.47 -28.44 16.29
CA LYS A 4 37.50 -29.78 15.71
C LYS A 4 36.23 -30.61 15.96
N LEU A 5 35.37 -30.22 16.89
CA LEU A 5 34.07 -30.89 17.13
C LEU A 5 33.01 -30.51 16.08
N ILE A 6 33.10 -29.32 15.48
CA ILE A 6 32.00 -28.70 14.72
C ILE A 6 31.72 -29.42 13.38
N VAL A 7 32.75 -29.94 12.72
CA VAL A 7 32.60 -30.66 11.43
C VAL A 7 31.98 -32.06 11.63
N VAL A 8 32.33 -32.73 12.74
CA VAL A 8 31.72 -34.01 13.14
C VAL A 8 30.27 -33.80 13.57
N SER A 9 29.95 -32.68 14.22
CA SER A 9 28.58 -32.30 14.59
C SER A 9 27.67 -31.98 13.40
N LEU A 10 28.20 -31.47 12.28
CA LEU A 10 27.41 -31.15 11.08
C LEU A 10 27.02 -32.40 10.29
N LEU A 11 27.97 -33.34 10.13
CA LEU A 11 27.67 -34.69 9.63
C LEU A 11 26.73 -35.43 10.58
N LEU A 12 26.81 -35.22 11.90
CA LEU A 12 25.84 -35.71 12.87
C LEU A 12 24.50 -34.96 12.86
N LEU A 13 24.38 -33.74 12.33
CA LEU A 13 23.12 -33.00 12.19
C LEU A 13 22.36 -33.43 10.92
N ILE A 14 23.13 -33.71 9.86
CA ILE A 14 22.63 -34.33 8.63
C ILE A 14 22.39 -35.85 8.87
N ALA A 15 23.20 -36.50 9.70
CA ALA A 15 23.07 -37.92 10.03
C ALA A 15 22.23 -38.23 11.28
N ALA A 16 21.90 -37.28 12.16
CA ALA A 16 20.93 -37.50 13.25
C ALA A 16 19.49 -37.52 12.72
N ALA A 17 19.24 -36.95 11.54
CA ALA A 17 18.03 -37.23 10.77
C ALA A 17 18.09 -38.63 10.10
N ALA A 18 19.29 -39.18 9.89
CA ALA A 18 19.51 -40.45 9.18
C ALA A 18 19.67 -41.66 10.11
N SER A 19 19.99 -41.50 11.39
CA SER A 19 20.30 -42.63 12.29
C SER A 19 19.07 -43.37 12.81
N PHE A 20 17.85 -42.97 12.44
CA PHE A 20 16.63 -43.72 12.79
C PHE A 20 15.65 -44.01 11.63
N ALA A 21 15.84 -43.48 10.41
CA ALA A 21 15.16 -43.93 9.19
C ALA A 21 15.68 -43.13 7.97
N GLN A 22 15.84 -43.77 6.82
CA GLN A 22 16.26 -43.22 5.51
C GLN A 22 15.42 -42.01 5.03
N SER A 23 15.55 -40.84 5.67
CA SER A 23 14.81 -39.62 5.34
C SER A 23 15.71 -38.61 4.62
N ALA A 24 15.26 -38.18 3.45
CA ALA A 24 16.03 -37.23 2.63
C ALA A 24 15.94 -35.80 3.23
N PRO A 25 17.04 -35.06 3.32
CA PRO A 25 17.01 -33.67 3.82
C PRO A 25 16.36 -32.74 2.78
N ASP A 26 15.37 -31.95 3.19
CA ASP A 26 14.76 -30.89 2.36
C ASP A 26 15.49 -29.55 2.62
N PRO A 27 16.21 -28.98 1.64
CA PRO A 27 16.99 -27.74 1.82
C PRO A 27 16.10 -26.51 2.07
N ILE A 28 14.79 -26.60 1.81
CA ILE A 28 13.84 -25.53 2.12
C ILE A 28 13.82 -25.24 3.62
N ARG A 29 14.11 -26.22 4.49
CA ARG A 29 14.06 -26.08 5.97
C ARG A 29 14.86 -24.90 6.54
N ILE A 30 15.96 -24.52 5.88
CA ILE A 30 16.86 -23.42 6.29
C ILE A 30 16.63 -22.18 5.43
N ALA A 31 16.43 -22.35 4.12
CA ALA A 31 16.39 -21.26 3.15
C ALA A 31 14.95 -20.84 2.74
N THR A 32 14.04 -20.75 3.73
CA THR A 32 12.63 -20.31 3.57
C THR A 32 12.44 -18.78 3.53
N GLY A 33 13.49 -17.99 3.73
CA GLY A 33 13.44 -16.53 3.80
C GLY A 33 13.49 -15.99 5.24
N ALA A 34 14.05 -14.79 5.43
CA ALA A 34 14.24 -14.23 6.77
C ALA A 34 12.90 -13.82 7.43
N ARG A 35 11.88 -13.40 6.66
CA ARG A 35 10.55 -13.09 7.23
C ARG A 35 9.91 -14.33 7.90
N PRO A 36 9.74 -15.48 7.23
CA PRO A 36 9.23 -16.68 7.88
C PRO A 36 10.07 -17.15 9.06
N LEU A 37 11.41 -17.10 8.95
CA LEU A 37 12.30 -17.45 10.06
C LEU A 37 12.07 -16.54 11.27
N GLY A 38 12.00 -15.22 11.09
CA GLY A 38 11.72 -14.27 12.18
C GLY A 38 10.36 -14.46 12.88
N LEU A 39 9.44 -15.20 12.25
CA LEU A 39 8.13 -15.58 12.80
C LEU A 39 8.12 -16.98 13.42
N GLY A 40 9.30 -17.59 13.64
CA GLY A 40 9.39 -18.96 14.13
C GLY A 40 8.74 -19.97 13.17
N LYS A 41 8.80 -19.69 11.85
CA LYS A 41 8.17 -20.49 10.77
C LYS A 41 6.64 -20.57 10.81
N ALA A 42 5.96 -19.85 11.69
CA ALA A 42 4.51 -19.69 11.66
C ALA A 42 4.10 -18.79 10.47
N PHE A 43 3.87 -19.38 9.30
CA PHE A 43 3.60 -18.67 8.05
C PHE A 43 2.60 -19.39 7.12
N VAL A 44 2.20 -20.63 7.40
CA VAL A 44 1.28 -21.44 6.57
C VAL A 44 -0.08 -20.76 6.44
N GLY A 45 -0.60 -20.19 7.53
CA GLY A 45 -1.85 -19.43 7.52
C GLY A 45 -1.71 -18.00 6.98
N LEU A 46 -0.52 -17.39 7.12
CA LEU A 46 -0.25 -16.02 6.70
C LEU A 46 0.00 -15.92 5.20
N ALA A 47 0.92 -16.74 4.70
CA ALA A 47 1.29 -16.94 3.29
C ALA A 47 0.75 -15.85 2.35
N ASP A 48 1.36 -14.67 2.35
CA ASP A 48 0.84 -13.46 1.68
C ASP A 48 1.86 -12.81 0.73
N ASP A 49 3.02 -13.44 0.50
CA ASP A 49 4.05 -12.95 -0.43
C ASP A 49 4.77 -14.09 -1.16
N VAL A 50 5.74 -13.76 -2.02
CA VAL A 50 6.53 -14.74 -2.80
C VAL A 50 7.21 -15.83 -1.96
N SER A 51 7.47 -15.61 -0.67
CA SER A 51 8.03 -16.62 0.25
C SER A 51 7.04 -17.75 0.54
N SER A 52 5.74 -17.56 0.25
CA SER A 52 4.70 -18.58 0.35
C SER A 52 5.04 -19.85 -0.43
N ILE A 53 5.83 -19.76 -1.51
CA ILE A 53 6.32 -20.92 -2.28
C ILE A 53 6.94 -22.00 -1.40
N TYR A 54 7.58 -21.62 -0.29
CA TYR A 54 8.28 -22.57 0.59
C TYR A 54 7.41 -23.25 1.64
N LEU A 55 6.27 -22.65 2.02
CA LEU A 55 5.50 -23.07 3.20
C LEU A 55 4.04 -23.35 2.89
N ASN A 56 3.42 -22.58 2.00
CA ASN A 56 2.06 -22.81 1.50
C ASN A 56 1.86 -22.13 0.12
N PRO A 57 1.94 -22.88 -0.99
CA PRO A 57 1.89 -22.29 -2.34
C PRO A 57 0.59 -21.55 -2.65
N SER A 58 -0.52 -21.89 -1.97
CA SER A 58 -1.80 -21.21 -2.17
C SER A 58 -1.77 -19.72 -1.81
N GLY A 59 -0.83 -19.29 -0.97
CA GLY A 59 -0.63 -17.89 -0.62
C GLY A 59 -0.32 -16.99 -1.82
N LEU A 60 0.22 -17.56 -2.90
CA LEU A 60 0.48 -16.80 -4.12
C LEU A 60 -0.80 -16.41 -4.86
N ALA A 61 -1.94 -17.06 -4.64
CA ALA A 61 -3.17 -16.83 -5.42
C ALA A 61 -3.68 -15.38 -5.35
N ASN A 62 -3.39 -14.69 -4.23
CA ASN A 62 -3.77 -13.29 -4.00
C ASN A 62 -2.68 -12.28 -4.41
N VAL A 63 -1.51 -12.75 -4.85
CA VAL A 63 -0.43 -11.87 -5.31
C VAL A 63 -0.75 -11.38 -6.73
N ASP A 64 -0.89 -10.07 -6.91
CA ASP A 64 -1.39 -9.46 -8.16
C ASP A 64 -0.30 -8.73 -8.96
N ARG A 65 0.94 -8.74 -8.48
CA ARG A 65 2.11 -8.14 -9.16
C ARG A 65 3.26 -9.12 -9.14
N TRP A 66 4.16 -9.00 -10.11
CA TRP A 66 5.39 -9.79 -10.08
C TRP A 66 6.18 -9.48 -8.81
N GLN A 67 6.69 -10.53 -8.17
CA GLN A 67 7.48 -10.43 -6.95
C GLN A 67 8.71 -11.33 -7.08
N MET A 68 9.77 -10.96 -6.39
CA MET A 68 10.93 -11.84 -6.21
C MET A 68 11.49 -11.70 -4.82
N THR A 69 12.12 -12.76 -4.33
CA THR A 69 12.86 -12.77 -3.08
C THR A 69 14.13 -13.59 -3.23
N SER A 70 15.17 -13.18 -2.53
CA SER A 70 16.44 -13.88 -2.48
C SER A 70 16.97 -13.91 -1.06
N MET A 71 17.75 -14.94 -0.76
CA MET A 71 18.40 -15.16 0.52
C MET A 71 19.74 -15.83 0.27
N TRP A 72 20.77 -15.41 1.00
CA TRP A 72 22.10 -16.01 0.91
C TRP A 72 22.81 -15.87 2.24
N GLY A 73 23.60 -16.89 2.61
CA GLY A 73 24.48 -16.81 3.75
C GLY A 73 25.21 -18.11 4.02
N LYS A 74 25.85 -18.15 5.18
CA LYS A 74 26.53 -19.33 5.70
C LYS A 74 25.99 -19.66 7.08
N PHE A 75 25.80 -20.94 7.32
CA PHE A 75 25.44 -21.53 8.59
C PHE A 75 26.68 -22.27 9.12
N LEU A 76 27.04 -22.05 10.39
CA LEU A 76 28.23 -22.65 11.01
C LEU A 76 29.56 -22.34 10.27
N ASP A 77 29.64 -21.22 9.56
CA ASP A 77 30.76 -20.83 8.66
C ASP A 77 31.08 -21.79 7.48
N ASP A 78 30.50 -22.98 7.49
CA ASP A 78 30.82 -24.07 6.55
C ASP A 78 29.68 -24.41 5.59
N TYR A 79 28.41 -24.35 6.04
CA TYR A 79 27.25 -24.67 5.22
C TYR A 79 26.74 -23.41 4.51
N SER A 80 26.99 -23.29 3.21
CA SER A 80 26.45 -22.19 2.40
C SER A 80 25.01 -22.51 2.02
N TYR A 81 24.10 -21.54 2.16
CA TYR A 81 22.73 -21.64 1.69
C TYR A 81 22.40 -20.47 0.75
N PHE A 82 21.54 -20.76 -0.22
CA PHE A 82 21.06 -19.79 -1.19
C PHE A 82 19.62 -20.10 -1.57
N SER A 83 18.79 -19.08 -1.69
CA SER A 83 17.53 -19.20 -2.40
C SER A 83 17.23 -17.98 -3.25
N LEU A 84 16.58 -18.22 -4.38
CA LEU A 84 16.08 -17.22 -5.30
C LEU A 84 14.74 -17.70 -5.84
N THR A 85 13.72 -16.89 -5.62
CA THR A 85 12.36 -17.21 -6.05
C THR A 85 11.70 -16.00 -6.66
N GLY A 86 11.01 -16.21 -7.76
CA GLY A 86 10.21 -15.20 -8.43
C GLY A 86 8.82 -15.74 -8.74
N MET A 87 7.84 -14.86 -8.79
CA MET A 87 6.51 -15.19 -9.29
C MET A 87 6.01 -14.12 -10.26
N TYR A 88 5.16 -14.53 -11.19
CA TYR A 88 4.52 -13.68 -12.17
C TYR A 88 3.02 -13.98 -12.25
N PRO A 89 2.14 -13.01 -11.99
CA PRO A 89 0.70 -13.18 -12.11
C PRO A 89 0.25 -13.14 -13.58
N THR A 90 -0.73 -13.97 -13.94
CA THR A 90 -1.32 -14.00 -15.28
C THR A 90 -2.84 -14.05 -15.21
N ASN A 91 -3.53 -13.92 -16.36
CA ASN A 91 -4.98 -14.12 -16.43
C ASN A 91 -5.41 -15.58 -16.16
N TYR A 92 -4.47 -16.53 -16.18
CA TYR A 92 -4.72 -17.95 -15.98
C TYR A 92 -4.31 -18.45 -14.60
N GLY A 93 -3.91 -17.55 -13.70
CA GLY A 93 -3.35 -17.89 -12.40
C GLY A 93 -1.94 -17.35 -12.21
N ASN A 94 -1.37 -17.64 -11.05
CA ASN A 94 -0.09 -17.11 -10.64
C ASN A 94 0.98 -18.21 -10.71
N PHE A 95 2.05 -17.93 -11.44
CA PHE A 95 3.12 -18.88 -11.69
C PHE A 95 4.37 -18.46 -10.93
N GLY A 96 5.03 -19.42 -10.30
CA GLY A 96 6.26 -19.21 -9.53
C GLY A 96 7.39 -20.12 -9.98
N LEU A 97 8.61 -19.64 -9.88
CA LEU A 97 9.84 -20.41 -10.03
C LEU A 97 10.72 -20.15 -8.81
N GLY A 98 11.18 -21.21 -8.18
CA GLY A 98 12.07 -21.15 -7.03
C GLY A 98 13.30 -22.03 -7.21
N PHE A 99 14.43 -21.57 -6.72
CA PHE A 99 15.62 -22.37 -6.53
C PHE A 99 16.06 -22.23 -5.08
N VAL A 100 16.33 -23.36 -4.44
CA VAL A 100 16.94 -23.41 -3.10
C VAL A 100 18.10 -24.38 -3.17
N GLY A 101 19.25 -23.95 -2.69
CA GLY A 101 20.46 -24.76 -2.68
C GLY A 101 21.20 -24.60 -1.36
N GLY A 102 21.83 -25.70 -0.94
CA GLY A 102 22.75 -25.69 0.18
C GLY A 102 23.94 -26.59 -0.10
N SER A 103 25.11 -26.19 0.37
CA SER A 103 26.34 -26.93 0.12
C SER A 103 27.38 -26.73 1.20
N ILE A 104 28.13 -27.80 1.48
CA ILE A 104 29.40 -27.76 2.21
C ILE A 104 30.46 -28.24 1.23
N GLY A 105 31.55 -27.48 1.10
CA GLY A 105 32.67 -27.84 0.24
C GLY A 105 33.95 -27.97 1.03
N GLY A 106 34.80 -28.92 0.65
CA GLY A 106 36.17 -29.01 1.14
C GLY A 106 36.28 -29.40 2.62
N ALA A 107 35.33 -30.17 3.15
CA ALA A 107 35.43 -30.70 4.50
C ALA A 107 36.60 -31.68 4.58
N LEU A 108 37.63 -31.32 5.34
CA LEU A 108 38.84 -32.12 5.49
C LEU A 108 38.52 -33.41 6.26
N PRO A 109 38.86 -34.59 5.74
CA PRO A 109 38.61 -35.83 6.44
C PRO A 109 39.46 -35.89 7.71
N THR A 110 38.91 -36.46 8.78
CA THR A 110 39.62 -36.65 10.04
C THR A 110 39.79 -38.12 10.34
N ARG A 111 40.99 -38.51 10.78
CA ARG A 111 41.25 -39.83 11.34
C ARG A 111 41.51 -39.72 12.84
N VAL A 112 41.24 -40.81 13.56
CA VAL A 112 41.71 -40.94 14.94
C VAL A 112 43.22 -41.14 14.90
N LYS A 113 43.95 -40.30 15.62
CA LYS A 113 45.40 -40.38 15.73
C LYS A 113 45.78 -41.72 16.35
N GLU A 114 46.63 -42.46 15.68
CA GLU A 114 47.09 -43.76 16.15
C GLU A 114 47.72 -43.65 17.55
N GLY A 115 47.32 -44.53 18.47
CA GLY A 115 47.77 -44.51 19.86
C GLY A 115 47.04 -43.52 20.80
N SER A 116 45.98 -42.83 20.34
CA SER A 116 45.14 -42.06 21.26
C SER A 116 44.29 -42.96 22.16
N ASP A 117 43.95 -42.46 23.35
CA ASP A 117 43.03 -43.14 24.28
C ASP A 117 41.68 -43.42 23.58
N PRO A 118 41.20 -44.67 23.54
CA PRO A 118 39.88 -44.99 22.99
C PRO A 118 38.72 -44.28 23.71
N ALA A 119 38.89 -43.90 24.98
CA ALA A 119 37.90 -43.14 25.75
C ALA A 119 37.99 -41.62 25.51
N ASP A 120 39.11 -41.13 24.96
CA ASP A 120 39.32 -39.72 24.55
C ASP A 120 40.11 -39.63 23.24
N PRO A 121 39.49 -39.99 22.10
CA PRO A 121 40.18 -40.09 20.83
C PRO A 121 40.66 -38.71 20.33
N ILE A 122 41.93 -38.62 19.95
CA ILE A 122 42.49 -37.40 19.34
C ILE A 122 42.25 -37.46 17.83
N TYR A 123 41.44 -36.54 17.31
CA TYR A 123 41.21 -36.44 15.86
C TYR A 123 42.24 -35.54 15.17
N GLU A 124 42.90 -36.06 14.13
CA GLU A 124 43.79 -35.33 13.23
C GLU A 124 43.25 -35.30 11.81
N VAL A 125 43.60 -34.25 11.07
CA VAL A 125 43.24 -34.15 9.64
C VAL A 125 44.05 -35.20 8.90
N ASP A 126 43.40 -35.97 8.02
CA ASP A 126 44.08 -36.90 7.14
C ASP A 126 44.39 -36.22 5.79
N PRO A 127 45.65 -35.82 5.54
CA PRO A 127 46.02 -35.14 4.30
C PRO A 127 46.07 -36.10 3.09
N THR A 128 45.91 -37.41 3.29
CA THR A 128 46.03 -38.42 2.22
C THR A 128 44.71 -38.71 1.51
N THR A 129 43.62 -38.09 1.99
CA THR A 129 42.26 -38.34 1.52
C THR A 129 41.68 -37.07 0.88
N ASP A 130 40.96 -37.23 -0.22
CA ASP A 130 40.30 -36.12 -0.91
C ASP A 130 39.21 -35.49 -0.02
N PRO A 131 39.14 -34.14 0.04
CA PRO A 131 38.13 -33.44 0.82
C PRO A 131 36.70 -33.81 0.42
N MET A 132 35.85 -33.97 1.42
CA MET A 132 34.44 -34.27 1.20
C MET A 132 33.65 -33.01 0.85
N SER A 133 32.75 -33.11 -0.12
CA SER A 133 31.82 -32.05 -0.48
C SER A 133 30.42 -32.61 -0.68
N TYR A 134 29.42 -31.86 -0.20
CA TYR A 134 28.00 -32.19 -0.26
C TYR A 134 27.22 -31.00 -0.80
N TYR A 135 26.28 -31.25 -1.70
CA TYR A 135 25.28 -30.26 -2.08
C TYR A 135 23.89 -30.88 -2.11
N ASN A 136 22.88 -30.05 -1.86
CA ASN A 136 21.48 -30.42 -1.95
C ASN A 136 20.66 -29.24 -2.46
N ASN A 137 20.06 -29.41 -3.62
CA ASN A 137 19.34 -28.37 -4.33
C ASN A 137 17.92 -28.84 -4.66
N VAL A 138 16.99 -27.90 -4.69
CA VAL A 138 15.64 -28.10 -5.19
C VAL A 138 15.27 -26.96 -6.14
N PHE A 139 14.72 -27.35 -7.29
CA PHE A 139 14.04 -26.45 -8.21
C PHE A 139 12.52 -26.61 -8.03
N ILE A 140 11.79 -25.50 -7.94
CA ILE A 140 10.38 -25.47 -7.62
C ILE A 140 9.64 -24.76 -8.74
N VAL A 141 8.61 -25.39 -9.27
CA VAL A 141 7.62 -24.78 -10.16
C VAL A 141 6.31 -24.69 -9.41
N THR A 142 5.75 -23.49 -9.30
CA THR A 142 4.54 -23.24 -8.53
C THR A 142 3.41 -22.74 -9.41
N TYR A 143 2.20 -23.19 -9.11
CA TYR A 143 0.96 -22.61 -9.62
C TYR A 143 0.02 -22.32 -8.44
N ALA A 144 -0.64 -21.17 -8.45
CA ALA A 144 -1.66 -20.83 -7.46
C ALA A 144 -2.78 -19.96 -8.05
N ASP A 145 -4.00 -20.20 -7.60
CA ASP A 145 -5.18 -19.46 -8.05
C ASP A 145 -6.32 -19.53 -7.01
N GLN A 146 -7.23 -18.56 -7.05
CA GLN A 146 -8.51 -18.59 -6.37
C GLN A 146 -9.44 -19.61 -7.04
N ILE A 147 -10.09 -20.45 -6.23
CA ILE A 147 -11.02 -21.47 -6.73
C ILE A 147 -12.08 -20.86 -7.66
N LYS A 148 -12.61 -19.69 -7.31
CA LYS A 148 -13.58 -18.98 -8.15
C LYS A 148 -13.08 -18.77 -9.58
N ARG A 149 -11.86 -18.24 -9.76
CA ARG A 149 -11.29 -17.94 -11.08
C ARG A 149 -11.03 -19.21 -11.88
N ILE A 150 -10.57 -20.28 -11.22
CA ILE A 150 -10.42 -21.59 -11.86
C ILE A 150 -11.77 -22.07 -12.40
N LEU A 151 -12.82 -22.08 -11.56
CA LEU A 151 -14.15 -22.57 -11.94
C LEU A 151 -14.79 -21.75 -13.08
N GLU A 152 -14.42 -20.48 -13.22
CA GLU A 152 -14.91 -19.58 -14.28
C GLU A 152 -14.12 -19.67 -15.59
N GLN A 153 -13.08 -20.52 -15.68
CA GLN A 153 -12.27 -20.65 -16.91
C GLN A 153 -13.07 -21.21 -18.10
N PRO A 154 -12.92 -20.66 -19.32
CA PRO A 154 -13.70 -21.05 -20.51
C PRO A 154 -13.58 -22.52 -20.90
N VAL A 155 -12.52 -23.21 -20.48
CA VAL A 155 -12.26 -24.63 -20.76
C VAL A 155 -13.19 -25.54 -19.95
N LEU A 156 -13.68 -25.08 -18.79
CA LEU A 156 -14.57 -25.84 -17.89
C LEU A 156 -16.05 -25.60 -18.21
N LYS A 157 -16.44 -25.65 -19.49
CA LYS A 157 -17.83 -25.47 -19.94
C LYS A 157 -18.79 -26.41 -19.18
N ASN A 158 -19.95 -25.89 -18.77
CA ASN A 158 -20.98 -26.53 -17.92
C ASN A 158 -20.72 -26.54 -16.40
N TYR A 159 -19.80 -25.70 -15.90
CA TYR A 159 -19.50 -25.60 -14.46
C TYR A 159 -20.72 -25.26 -13.60
N GLU A 160 -21.68 -24.47 -14.09
CA GLU A 160 -22.88 -24.04 -13.36
C GLU A 160 -23.64 -25.21 -12.70
N LYS A 161 -23.67 -26.40 -13.34
CA LYS A 161 -24.31 -27.62 -12.81
C LYS A 161 -23.66 -28.18 -11.54
N TYR A 162 -22.38 -27.86 -11.29
CA TYR A 162 -21.58 -28.36 -10.16
C TYR A 162 -21.30 -27.27 -9.10
N THR A 163 -21.62 -26.00 -9.40
CA THR A 163 -21.30 -24.85 -8.53
C THR A 163 -22.02 -24.80 -7.19
N SER A 164 -23.15 -25.50 -7.03
CA SER A 164 -23.92 -25.48 -5.77
C SER A 164 -23.13 -26.08 -4.61
N TRP A 165 -22.44 -27.20 -4.83
CA TRP A 165 -21.57 -27.86 -3.85
C TRP A 165 -20.31 -27.05 -3.50
N PHE A 166 -19.83 -26.21 -4.42
CA PHE A 166 -18.58 -25.44 -4.27
C PHE A 166 -18.81 -23.96 -3.92
N SER A 167 -20.07 -23.54 -3.74
CA SER A 167 -20.42 -22.14 -3.42
C SER A 167 -19.73 -21.64 -2.15
N GLY A 168 -19.59 -22.49 -1.13
CA GLY A 168 -18.86 -22.19 0.12
C GLY A 168 -17.33 -22.16 -0.03
N LEU A 169 -16.78 -22.63 -1.15
CA LEU A 169 -15.32 -22.66 -1.40
C LEU A 169 -14.84 -21.51 -2.29
N LYS A 170 -15.74 -20.64 -2.77
CA LYS A 170 -15.41 -19.54 -3.69
C LYS A 170 -14.38 -18.54 -3.13
N GLY A 171 -14.27 -18.43 -1.81
CA GLY A 171 -13.31 -17.57 -1.12
C GLY A 171 -11.96 -18.23 -0.81
N LEU A 172 -11.71 -19.44 -1.32
CA LEU A 172 -10.47 -20.17 -1.06
C LEU A 172 -9.45 -19.99 -2.18
N ASN A 173 -8.20 -19.96 -1.76
CA ASN A 173 -7.02 -20.05 -2.58
C ASN A 173 -6.55 -21.50 -2.61
N ILE A 174 -6.08 -21.95 -3.78
CA ILE A 174 -5.36 -23.22 -3.91
C ILE A 174 -4.02 -22.97 -4.57
N GLY A 175 -3.06 -23.84 -4.29
CA GLY A 175 -1.78 -23.81 -4.98
C GLY A 175 -1.06 -25.15 -4.89
N ALA A 176 -0.13 -25.37 -5.80
CA ALA A 176 0.69 -26.56 -5.84
C ALA A 176 2.13 -26.23 -6.25
N ASN A 177 3.07 -26.95 -5.67
CA ASN A 177 4.48 -26.95 -6.07
C ASN A 177 4.81 -28.28 -6.74
N LEU A 178 5.60 -28.23 -7.80
CA LEU A 178 6.36 -29.38 -8.31
C LEU A 178 7.83 -29.14 -7.98
N LYS A 179 8.43 -30.06 -7.22
CA LYS A 179 9.80 -29.94 -6.70
C LYS A 179 10.69 -30.97 -7.36
N PHE A 180 11.86 -30.54 -7.81
CA PHE A 180 12.88 -31.38 -8.41
C PHE A 180 14.16 -31.29 -7.59
N PHE A 181 14.50 -32.37 -6.90
CA PHE A 181 15.66 -32.44 -6.04
C PHE A 181 16.89 -32.96 -6.79
N ARG A 182 18.04 -32.38 -6.47
CA ARG A 182 19.35 -32.89 -6.86
C ARG A 182 20.30 -32.79 -5.68
N SER A 183 20.80 -33.93 -5.24
CA SER A 183 21.80 -34.04 -4.19
C SER A 183 23.08 -34.64 -4.76
N GLY A 184 24.20 -34.40 -4.10
CA GLY A 184 25.47 -34.99 -4.48
C GLY A 184 26.43 -35.03 -3.32
N LEU A 185 27.08 -36.17 -3.17
CA LEU A 185 28.20 -36.38 -2.26
C LEU A 185 29.44 -36.75 -3.07
N SER A 186 30.57 -36.14 -2.74
CA SER A 186 31.87 -36.38 -3.38
C SER A 186 32.97 -36.35 -2.33
N GLY A 187 34.07 -37.04 -2.60
CA GLY A 187 35.19 -37.23 -1.68
C GLY A 187 35.86 -38.57 -1.94
N ASP A 188 36.90 -38.87 -1.16
CA ASP A 188 37.64 -40.12 -1.29
C ASP A 188 36.75 -41.34 -1.07
N HIS A 189 36.92 -42.38 -1.88
CA HIS A 189 36.09 -43.60 -1.91
C HIS A 189 34.59 -43.41 -2.17
N ILE A 190 34.12 -42.22 -2.58
CA ILE A 190 32.71 -41.98 -2.90
C ILE A 190 32.46 -42.15 -4.39
N THR A 191 31.93 -43.31 -4.79
CA THR A 191 31.47 -43.59 -6.15
C THR A 191 29.94 -43.49 -6.24
N ASN A 192 29.41 -42.90 -7.31
CA ASN A 192 27.95 -42.80 -7.56
C ASN A 192 27.16 -42.02 -6.49
N GLY A 193 27.77 -40.98 -5.90
CA GLY A 193 27.15 -40.15 -4.85
C GLY A 193 26.11 -39.12 -5.33
N SER A 194 25.83 -39.04 -6.63
CA SER A 194 24.79 -38.16 -7.18
C SER A 194 23.39 -38.76 -7.01
N ALA A 195 22.40 -37.94 -6.65
CA ALA A 195 21.02 -38.37 -6.49
C ALA A 195 20.02 -37.35 -7.05
N SER A 196 18.85 -37.85 -7.44
CA SER A 196 17.72 -37.02 -7.92
C SER A 196 16.39 -37.54 -7.41
N GLY A 197 15.41 -36.65 -7.25
CA GLY A 197 14.07 -36.98 -6.78
C GLY A 197 13.04 -35.94 -7.20
N MET A 198 11.75 -36.25 -7.02
CA MET A 198 10.66 -35.34 -7.32
C MET A 198 9.60 -35.37 -6.23
N GLU A 199 9.01 -34.22 -5.93
CA GLU A 199 7.89 -34.11 -4.97
C GLU A 199 6.82 -33.14 -5.42
N VAL A 200 5.67 -33.22 -4.74
CA VAL A 200 4.57 -32.27 -4.89
C VAL A 200 4.18 -31.71 -3.52
N ASP A 201 3.95 -30.41 -3.44
CA ASP A 201 3.25 -29.79 -2.31
C ASP A 201 1.88 -29.30 -2.76
N MET A 202 0.88 -29.38 -1.88
CA MET A 202 -0.47 -28.90 -2.16
C MET A 202 -0.99 -28.03 -1.01
N GLY A 203 -1.33 -26.79 -1.33
CA GLY A 203 -1.78 -25.79 -0.38
C GLY A 203 -3.23 -25.36 -0.61
N VAL A 204 -3.91 -25.02 0.48
CA VAL A 204 -5.18 -24.29 0.49
C VAL A 204 -5.13 -23.21 1.57
N GLN A 205 -5.75 -22.07 1.31
CA GLN A 205 -5.82 -20.96 2.26
C GLN A 205 -7.15 -20.24 2.13
N GLY A 206 -7.67 -19.74 3.25
CA GLY A 206 -8.95 -19.04 3.28
C GLY A 206 -8.97 -17.94 4.33
N LYS A 207 -9.87 -16.97 4.12
CA LYS A 207 -10.10 -15.85 5.03
C LYS A 207 -11.59 -15.77 5.38
N PRO A 208 -12.09 -16.66 6.27
CA PRO A 208 -13.52 -16.77 6.56
C PRO A 208 -14.10 -15.52 7.23
N LEU A 209 -13.26 -14.74 7.93
CA LEU A 209 -13.61 -13.47 8.55
C LEU A 209 -12.52 -12.43 8.25
N ASN A 210 -12.85 -11.14 8.27
CA ASN A 210 -11.89 -10.07 7.99
C ASN A 210 -10.63 -10.13 8.88
N TRP A 211 -10.79 -10.60 10.11
CA TRP A 211 -9.71 -10.69 11.11
C TRP A 211 -9.10 -12.09 11.27
N LEU A 212 -9.63 -13.13 10.60
CA LEU A 212 -9.19 -14.51 10.73
C LEU A 212 -8.82 -15.08 9.35
N ALA A 213 -7.58 -15.55 9.23
CA ALA A 213 -7.15 -16.37 8.10
C ALA A 213 -6.68 -17.75 8.57
N TRP A 214 -6.73 -18.72 7.67
CA TRP A 214 -6.23 -20.08 7.90
C TRP A 214 -5.58 -20.63 6.64
N GLY A 215 -4.69 -21.59 6.80
CA GLY A 215 -4.06 -22.31 5.71
C GLY A 215 -3.76 -23.77 6.07
N LEU A 216 -3.77 -24.64 5.07
CA LEU A 216 -3.30 -26.01 5.15
C LEU A 216 -2.32 -26.26 4.01
N ASN A 217 -1.27 -27.02 4.27
CA ASN A 217 -0.33 -27.47 3.24
C ASN A 217 0.02 -28.94 3.47
N LEU A 218 -0.11 -29.76 2.44
CA LEU A 218 0.45 -31.11 2.39
C LEU A 218 1.79 -31.03 1.65
N GLN A 219 2.89 -30.98 2.40
CA GLN A 219 4.24 -30.99 1.86
C GLN A 219 4.70 -32.42 1.61
N ASN A 220 5.41 -32.65 0.51
CA ASN A 220 5.92 -33.96 0.10
C ASN A 220 4.80 -35.01 -0.03
N ALA A 221 3.83 -34.71 -0.89
CA ALA A 221 2.61 -35.48 -1.05
C ALA A 221 2.76 -36.74 -1.92
N LEU A 222 3.85 -36.89 -2.68
CA LEU A 222 4.00 -38.03 -3.57
C LEU A 222 4.33 -39.30 -2.78
N PRO A 223 3.72 -40.45 -3.11
CA PRO A 223 4.20 -41.73 -2.61
C PRO A 223 5.58 -42.05 -3.23
N ALA A 224 6.39 -42.83 -2.52
CA ALA A 224 7.72 -43.26 -2.97
C ALA A 224 7.71 -44.03 -4.32
N SER A 225 6.56 -44.58 -4.72
CA SER A 225 6.38 -45.24 -6.02
C SER A 225 6.29 -44.27 -7.20
N TRP A 226 5.91 -43.00 -6.98
CA TRP A 226 5.66 -42.00 -8.03
C TRP A 226 6.68 -40.86 -8.05
N GLY A 227 7.51 -40.75 -7.02
CA GLY A 227 8.55 -39.73 -6.99
C GLY A 227 9.13 -39.47 -5.61
N GLY A 228 8.32 -39.54 -4.54
CA GLY A 228 8.56 -39.08 -3.15
C GLY A 228 9.74 -39.71 -2.41
N LYS A 229 10.88 -39.79 -3.09
CA LYS A 229 12.15 -40.34 -2.70
C LYS A 229 13.26 -39.70 -3.52
N LEU A 230 14.42 -39.56 -2.89
CA LEU A 230 15.68 -39.26 -3.52
C LEU A 230 16.34 -40.60 -3.90
N THR A 231 16.76 -40.75 -5.17
CA THR A 231 17.41 -41.98 -5.66
C THR A 231 18.85 -41.68 -6.05
N TYR A 232 19.79 -42.35 -5.40
CA TYR A 232 21.23 -42.25 -5.66
C TYR A 232 21.63 -43.12 -6.85
N ALA A 233 22.71 -42.77 -7.54
CA ALA A 233 23.19 -43.49 -8.72
C ALA A 233 23.62 -44.94 -8.42
N ASN A 234 23.89 -45.28 -7.16
CA ASN A 234 24.14 -46.65 -6.70
C ASN A 234 22.86 -47.45 -6.38
N GLY A 235 21.67 -46.88 -6.62
CA GLY A 235 20.38 -47.51 -6.37
C GLY A 235 19.82 -47.33 -4.96
N TRP A 236 20.56 -46.71 -4.04
CA TRP A 236 20.04 -46.38 -2.71
C TRP A 236 18.94 -45.33 -2.81
N THR A 237 17.95 -45.43 -1.93
CA THR A 237 16.82 -44.49 -1.89
C THR A 237 16.58 -43.96 -0.48
N GLU A 238 16.23 -42.68 -0.38
CA GLU A 238 15.78 -42.01 0.84
C GLU A 238 14.41 -41.40 0.58
N THR A 239 13.45 -41.56 1.48
CA THR A 239 12.09 -41.03 1.27
C THR A 239 11.96 -39.62 1.83
N TYR A 240 11.17 -38.76 1.16
CA TYR A 240 10.73 -37.51 1.77
C TYR A 240 9.46 -37.78 2.57
N PRO A 241 9.46 -37.57 3.89
CA PRO A 241 8.25 -37.78 4.68
C PRO A 241 7.19 -36.73 4.33
N ALA A 242 5.92 -37.15 4.27
CA ALA A 242 4.81 -36.25 4.05
C ALA A 242 4.51 -35.47 5.33
N LEU A 243 4.41 -34.15 5.23
CA LEU A 243 4.04 -33.28 6.34
C LEU A 243 2.70 -32.62 6.07
N LEU A 244 1.75 -32.85 6.98
CA LEU A 244 0.53 -32.05 7.04
C LEU A 244 0.80 -30.83 7.91
N LYS A 245 0.75 -29.66 7.31
CA LYS A 245 0.90 -28.38 7.99
C LYS A 245 -0.43 -27.66 8.07
N GLY A 246 -0.71 -27.04 9.21
CA GLY A 246 -1.89 -26.19 9.38
C GLY A 246 -1.53 -24.91 10.12
N GLY A 247 -2.17 -23.81 9.74
CA GLY A 247 -1.86 -22.50 10.31
C GLY A 247 -3.07 -21.59 10.42
N VAL A 248 -3.08 -20.75 11.44
CA VAL A 248 -4.10 -19.71 11.68
C VAL A 248 -3.45 -18.36 11.93
N VAL A 249 -4.10 -17.30 11.46
CA VAL A 249 -3.68 -15.91 11.68
C VAL A 249 -4.83 -15.10 12.23
N LEU A 250 -4.56 -14.42 13.33
CA LEU A 250 -5.45 -13.45 13.95
C LEU A 250 -4.90 -12.05 13.71
N ASN A 251 -5.61 -11.26 12.91
CA ASN A 251 -5.31 -9.84 12.72
C ASN A 251 -5.93 -9.05 13.88
N VAL A 252 -5.14 -8.80 14.93
CA VAL A 252 -5.64 -8.21 16.18
C VAL A 252 -5.84 -6.70 16.02
N LEU A 253 -4.84 -6.01 15.48
CA LEU A 253 -4.84 -4.57 15.22
C LEU A 253 -4.53 -4.31 13.74
N GLY A 254 -5.12 -3.26 13.16
CA GLY A 254 -4.86 -2.88 11.78
C GLY A 254 -5.91 -1.91 11.23
N GLU A 255 -6.09 -1.91 9.91
CA GLU A 255 -7.15 -1.16 9.23
C GLU A 255 -8.39 -2.06 9.01
N GLU A 256 -9.04 -1.99 7.84
CA GLU A 256 -10.33 -2.63 7.50
C GLU A 256 -10.43 -4.14 7.82
N ASP A 257 -9.29 -4.82 7.95
CA ASP A 257 -9.15 -6.28 8.11
C ASP A 257 -8.70 -6.75 9.50
N SER A 258 -9.07 -6.04 10.57
CA SER A 258 -8.61 -6.33 11.94
C SER A 258 -9.74 -6.38 12.97
N LEU A 259 -9.50 -7.07 14.10
CA LEU A 259 -10.43 -7.08 15.24
C LEU A 259 -10.65 -5.67 15.82
N ARG A 260 -9.61 -4.83 15.81
CA ARG A 260 -9.69 -3.43 16.22
C ARG A 260 -8.94 -2.51 15.26
N GLN A 261 -9.67 -1.54 14.73
CA GLN A 261 -9.15 -0.54 13.80
C GLN A 261 -8.44 0.58 14.55
N ILE A 262 -7.10 0.52 14.67
CA ILE A 262 -6.31 1.48 15.46
C ILE A 262 -5.06 1.93 14.70
N GLY A 263 -5.12 3.12 14.10
CA GLY A 263 -3.97 3.81 13.51
C GLY A 263 -3.22 2.99 12.44
N PRO A 264 -1.97 3.36 12.10
CA PRO A 264 -1.17 2.62 11.13
C PRO A 264 -0.60 1.31 11.67
N HIS A 265 -0.93 0.92 12.91
CA HIS A 265 -0.37 -0.25 13.57
C HIS A 265 -1.09 -1.52 13.11
N LYS A 266 -0.35 -2.46 12.52
CA LYS A 266 -0.86 -3.80 12.22
C LYS A 266 -0.22 -4.82 13.15
N VAL A 267 -1.02 -5.67 13.81
CA VAL A 267 -0.54 -6.76 14.66
C VAL A 267 -1.20 -8.07 14.24
N ASN A 268 -0.40 -9.03 13.82
CA ASN A 268 -0.83 -10.38 13.50
C ASN A 268 -0.30 -11.35 14.56
N LEU A 269 -1.15 -12.23 15.05
CA LEU A 269 -0.76 -13.40 15.85
C LEU A 269 -0.90 -14.64 14.98
N LEU A 270 0.13 -15.48 14.97
CA LEU A 270 0.27 -16.63 14.11
C LEU A 270 0.48 -17.88 14.94
N TRP A 271 -0.21 -18.96 14.57
CA TRP A 271 -0.02 -20.27 15.16
C TRP A 271 -0.12 -21.34 14.08
N ASP A 272 0.95 -22.09 13.90
CA ASP A 272 1.01 -23.21 12.97
C ASP A 272 1.41 -24.50 13.68
N VAL A 273 1.08 -25.63 13.04
CA VAL A 273 1.46 -26.98 13.46
C VAL A 273 1.97 -27.78 12.27
N ASP A 274 2.99 -28.60 12.51
CA ASP A 274 3.52 -29.58 11.57
C ASP A 274 3.27 -30.99 12.10
N TRP A 275 2.59 -31.82 11.31
CA TRP A 275 2.30 -33.20 11.67
C TRP A 275 2.80 -34.17 10.60
N GLU A 276 3.72 -35.03 11.00
CA GLU A 276 4.23 -36.11 10.16
C GLU A 276 3.46 -37.41 10.45
N VAL A 277 2.47 -37.71 9.61
CA VAL A 277 1.48 -38.77 9.87
C VAL A 277 2.15 -40.14 9.95
N GLN A 278 3.10 -40.45 9.06
CA GLN A 278 3.74 -41.77 8.98
C GLN A 278 4.55 -42.13 10.22
N ARG A 279 5.14 -41.14 10.91
CA ARG A 279 5.98 -41.34 12.10
C ARG A 279 5.40 -40.68 13.35
N SER A 280 4.08 -40.48 13.40
CA SER A 280 3.38 -39.84 14.52
C SER A 280 3.59 -40.48 15.90
N SER A 281 3.99 -41.76 15.95
CA SER A 281 4.37 -42.44 17.20
C SER A 281 5.78 -42.10 17.71
N GLN A 282 6.63 -41.54 16.85
CA GLN A 282 8.03 -41.20 17.12
C GLN A 282 8.27 -39.69 17.12
N ILE A 283 7.53 -38.97 16.26
CA ILE A 283 7.64 -37.54 16.00
C ILE A 283 6.37 -36.88 16.53
N PRO A 284 6.47 -36.07 17.61
CA PRO A 284 5.33 -35.30 18.08
C PRO A 284 4.94 -34.25 17.04
N MET A 285 3.68 -33.82 17.08
CA MET A 285 3.24 -32.64 16.34
C MET A 285 4.05 -31.43 16.82
N LEU A 286 4.72 -30.75 15.89
CA LEU A 286 5.56 -29.59 16.20
C LEU A 286 4.72 -28.31 16.09
N MET A 287 4.95 -27.37 17.00
CA MET A 287 4.20 -26.11 17.08
C MET A 287 5.07 -24.91 16.74
N HIS A 288 4.49 -23.96 16.01
CA HIS A 288 5.14 -22.72 15.60
C HIS A 288 4.27 -21.55 16.02
N LEU A 289 4.86 -20.55 16.69
CA LEU A 289 4.16 -19.35 17.12
C LEU A 289 4.88 -18.11 16.57
N GLY A 290 4.11 -17.14 16.09
CA GLY A 290 4.66 -15.90 15.54
C GLY A 290 3.83 -14.69 15.93
N ILE A 291 4.50 -13.55 16.08
CA ILE A 291 3.90 -12.23 16.18
C ILE A 291 4.55 -11.36 15.12
N GLU A 292 3.74 -10.75 14.26
CA GLU A 292 4.19 -9.72 13.31
C GLU A 292 3.55 -8.39 13.68
N TRP A 293 4.37 -7.42 14.07
CA TRP A 293 3.94 -6.06 14.38
C TRP A 293 4.53 -5.08 13.37
N LEU A 294 3.67 -4.40 12.62
CA LEU A 294 4.04 -3.29 11.76
C LEU A 294 3.59 -2.01 12.46
N PRO A 295 4.47 -1.33 13.22
CA PRO A 295 4.12 -0.04 13.81
C PRO A 295 3.91 1.06 12.76
N LEU A 296 4.55 0.90 11.61
CA LEU A 296 4.46 1.74 10.42
C LEU A 296 4.56 0.83 9.20
N ASP A 297 4.06 1.27 8.05
CA ASP A 297 4.20 0.51 6.81
C ASP A 297 5.67 0.21 6.42
N LEU A 298 6.58 1.10 6.82
CA LEU A 298 8.02 1.03 6.59
C LEU A 298 8.71 -0.06 7.43
N ILE A 299 8.20 -0.42 8.60
CA ILE A 299 8.93 -1.25 9.57
C ILE A 299 8.03 -2.41 10.02
N ALA A 300 8.57 -3.63 9.98
CA ALA A 300 7.97 -4.82 10.58
C ALA A 300 8.90 -5.35 11.68
N LEU A 301 8.35 -5.66 12.84
CA LEU A 301 9.01 -6.32 13.96
C LEU A 301 8.39 -7.70 14.14
N ARG A 302 9.24 -8.71 14.36
CA ARG A 302 8.83 -10.11 14.38
C ARG A 302 9.46 -10.83 15.55
N VAL A 303 8.67 -11.67 16.20
CA VAL A 303 9.13 -12.59 17.25
C VAL A 303 8.41 -13.90 17.04
N GLY A 304 9.11 -15.02 17.26
CA GLY A 304 8.51 -16.33 17.16
C GLY A 304 9.18 -17.39 18.01
N ILE A 305 8.50 -18.54 18.10
CA ILE A 305 8.98 -19.77 18.71
C ILE A 305 8.78 -20.88 17.68
N ASP A 306 9.87 -21.53 17.26
CA ASP A 306 9.87 -22.69 16.36
C ASP A 306 10.18 -23.96 17.17
N GLN A 307 9.22 -24.87 17.29
CA GLN A 307 9.46 -26.13 17.98
C GLN A 307 10.11 -27.15 17.04
N GLU A 308 11.27 -27.67 17.44
CA GLU A 308 12.04 -28.65 16.69
C GLU A 308 12.17 -29.97 17.46
N MET A 309 12.16 -31.10 16.75
CA MET A 309 12.48 -32.39 17.35
C MET A 309 14.00 -32.51 17.57
N VAL A 310 14.42 -32.82 18.80
CA VAL A 310 15.83 -33.03 19.17
C VAL A 310 16.15 -34.47 19.58
N GLY A 311 15.13 -35.31 19.60
CA GLY A 311 15.22 -36.74 19.90
C GLY A 311 13.83 -37.37 19.88
N ILE A 312 13.77 -38.71 19.95
CA ILE A 312 12.49 -39.44 19.94
C ILE A 312 11.59 -38.94 21.08
N GLY A 313 10.40 -38.43 20.72
CA GLY A 313 9.45 -37.85 21.67
C GLY A 313 9.95 -36.60 22.42
N ARG A 314 11.07 -35.99 22.03
CA ARG A 314 11.64 -34.79 22.67
C ARG A 314 11.68 -33.62 21.71
N THR A 315 11.17 -32.48 22.16
CA THR A 315 11.18 -31.23 21.41
C THR A 315 12.00 -30.15 22.11
N PHE A 316 12.42 -29.15 21.34
CA PHE A 316 13.09 -27.96 21.81
C PHE A 316 12.42 -26.74 21.19
N ASN A 317 12.26 -25.68 21.98
CA ASN A 317 11.63 -24.44 21.53
C ASN A 317 12.74 -23.45 21.13
N ASN A 318 12.89 -23.23 19.83
CA ASN A 318 13.86 -22.28 19.29
C ASN A 318 13.26 -20.88 19.29
N PHE A 319 13.99 -19.92 19.87
CA PHE A 319 13.62 -18.51 19.78
C PHE A 319 13.97 -17.95 18.39
N ALA A 320 13.07 -17.13 17.86
CA ALA A 320 13.28 -16.36 16.66
C ALA A 320 12.87 -14.89 16.85
N ALA A 321 13.60 -14.00 16.19
CA ALA A 321 13.28 -12.59 16.11
C ALA A 321 13.66 -12.03 14.75
N GLY A 322 12.99 -10.99 14.29
CA GLY A 322 13.32 -10.38 13.01
C GLY A 322 12.82 -8.95 12.85
N VAL A 323 13.43 -8.26 11.88
CA VAL A 323 13.06 -6.91 11.47
C VAL A 323 12.95 -6.88 9.96
N GLY A 324 11.89 -6.24 9.45
CA GLY A 324 11.68 -5.96 8.03
C GLY A 324 11.65 -4.46 7.79
N ILE A 325 12.31 -3.99 6.74
CA ILE A 325 12.28 -2.60 6.28
C ILE A 325 11.70 -2.56 4.87
N ASN A 326 10.56 -1.89 4.70
CA ASN A 326 9.81 -1.79 3.45
C ASN A 326 9.92 -0.38 2.85
N TYR A 327 10.56 -0.25 1.69
CA TYR A 327 10.64 1.04 1.01
C TYR A 327 10.48 0.89 -0.50
N SER A 328 9.51 1.61 -1.07
CA SER A 328 9.31 1.69 -2.52
C SER A 328 9.23 0.33 -3.24
N GLY A 329 8.56 -0.66 -2.64
CA GLY A 329 8.40 -2.01 -3.18
C GLY A 329 9.57 -2.97 -2.90
N PHE A 330 10.67 -2.48 -2.33
CA PHE A 330 11.73 -3.31 -1.76
C PHE A 330 11.43 -3.64 -0.29
N ARG A 331 11.75 -4.86 0.13
CA ARG A 331 11.79 -5.25 1.53
C ARG A 331 13.13 -5.90 1.85
N PHE A 332 13.80 -5.40 2.87
CA PHE A 332 14.95 -6.05 3.48
C PHE A 332 14.49 -6.70 4.78
N ASP A 333 14.66 -8.00 4.92
CA ASP A 333 14.35 -8.73 6.14
C ASP A 333 15.63 -9.30 6.75
N TYR A 334 15.75 -9.11 8.06
CA TYR A 334 16.73 -9.75 8.92
C TYR A 334 15.99 -10.66 9.91
N ALA A 335 16.56 -11.83 10.17
CA ALA A 335 16.12 -12.69 11.26
C ALA A 335 17.29 -13.31 12.01
N TYR A 336 17.12 -13.40 13.33
CA TYR A 336 17.83 -14.31 14.20
C TYR A 336 16.95 -15.53 14.44
N HIS A 337 17.49 -16.74 14.29
CA HIS A 337 16.75 -17.97 14.53
C HIS A 337 17.65 -19.06 15.13
N GLN A 338 17.38 -19.49 16.36
CA GLN A 338 18.15 -20.55 17.00
C GLN A 338 17.83 -21.93 16.39
N PHE A 339 18.80 -22.83 16.33
CA PHE A 339 18.55 -24.23 15.96
C PHE A 339 19.08 -25.11 17.07
N ALA A 340 18.26 -26.05 17.54
CA ALA A 340 18.56 -26.83 18.72
C ALA A 340 19.72 -27.81 18.48
N GLY A 341 19.85 -28.29 17.24
CA GLY A 341 20.99 -29.13 16.85
C GLY A 341 22.31 -28.37 16.67
N ALA A 342 22.31 -27.04 16.67
CA ALA A 342 23.50 -26.20 16.55
C ALA A 342 23.55 -25.13 17.66
N PRO A 343 23.62 -25.53 18.94
CA PRO A 343 23.65 -24.58 20.05
C PRO A 343 24.96 -23.79 20.08
N GLY A 344 24.87 -22.48 20.29
CA GLY A 344 26.05 -21.60 20.47
C GLY A 344 26.64 -21.03 19.18
N VAL A 345 25.90 -21.05 18.07
CA VAL A 345 26.34 -20.52 16.78
C VAL A 345 25.45 -19.35 16.36
N ASP A 346 26.09 -18.30 15.84
CA ASP A 346 25.46 -17.05 15.43
C ASP A 346 24.59 -17.26 14.19
N ASN A 347 23.29 -17.49 14.39
CA ASN A 347 22.35 -17.85 13.34
C ASN A 347 21.58 -16.62 12.82
N HIS A 348 22.20 -15.91 11.88
CA HIS A 348 21.67 -14.71 11.25
C HIS A 348 21.28 -14.96 9.79
N PHE A 349 20.11 -14.47 9.42
CA PHE A 349 19.50 -14.69 8.11
C PHE A 349 19.07 -13.38 7.50
N PHE A 350 19.36 -13.21 6.22
CA PHE A 350 19.03 -11.99 5.47
C PHE A 350 18.29 -12.36 4.19
N SER A 351 17.20 -11.67 3.90
CA SER A 351 16.53 -11.77 2.61
C SER A 351 16.18 -10.40 2.04
N MET A 352 16.23 -10.31 0.72
CA MET A 352 15.83 -9.13 -0.02
C MET A 352 14.72 -9.50 -0.99
N SER A 353 13.61 -8.77 -0.90
CA SER A 353 12.44 -8.95 -1.76
C SER A 353 12.12 -7.69 -2.55
N TYR A 354 11.55 -7.85 -3.73
CA TYR A 354 11.06 -6.78 -4.59
C TYR A 354 9.65 -7.10 -5.10
N GLY A 355 8.87 -6.07 -5.42
CA GLY A 355 7.52 -6.18 -5.96
C GLY A 355 6.41 -6.11 -4.90
N LEU A 356 6.75 -5.83 -3.64
CA LEU A 356 5.84 -5.80 -2.49
C LEU A 356 5.14 -4.43 -2.34
N PHE A 357 4.62 -3.89 -3.44
CA PHE A 357 3.96 -2.59 -3.44
C PHE A 357 2.61 -2.64 -2.71
N LYS A 358 2.37 -1.71 -1.78
CA LYS A 358 1.05 -1.52 -1.17
C LYS A 358 0.14 -0.71 -2.08
N GLY A 359 -1.12 -1.14 -2.24
CA GLY A 359 -2.19 -0.40 -2.89
C GLY A 359 -3.10 -1.29 -3.74
N LYS A 360 -4.40 -0.92 -3.80
CA LYS A 360 -5.37 -1.58 -4.71
C LYS A 360 -4.78 -1.64 -6.12
N LYS A 361 -5.00 -2.76 -6.79
CA LYS A 361 -4.78 -2.95 -8.23
C LYS A 361 -5.17 -1.65 -8.94
N LYS A 362 -4.21 -0.96 -9.56
CA LYS A 362 -4.60 -0.15 -10.72
C LYS A 362 -4.97 -1.22 -11.73
N GLU A 363 -6.26 -1.42 -11.96
CA GLU A 363 -6.69 -2.21 -13.11
C GLU A 363 -5.88 -1.69 -14.30
N ALA A 364 -5.23 -2.60 -15.02
CA ALA A 364 -4.49 -2.21 -16.20
C ALA A 364 -5.54 -1.64 -17.17
N HIS A 365 -5.62 -0.32 -17.23
CA HIS A 365 -6.55 0.37 -18.10
C HIS A 365 -6.35 -0.15 -19.52
N LYS A 366 -7.42 -0.64 -20.15
CA LYS A 366 -7.41 -1.07 -21.55
C LYS A 366 -7.47 0.15 -22.47
N VAL A 367 -8.01 1.26 -21.97
CA VAL A 367 -7.96 2.57 -22.58
C VAL A 367 -7.56 3.62 -21.54
N ILE A 368 -6.56 4.44 -21.86
CA ILE A 368 -6.20 5.61 -21.03
C ILE A 368 -6.86 6.84 -21.63
N VAL A 369 -7.60 7.62 -20.83
CA VAL A 369 -8.17 8.90 -21.25
C VAL A 369 -7.67 10.03 -20.35
N GLU A 370 -6.96 10.99 -20.96
CA GLU A 370 -6.42 12.17 -20.31
C GLU A 370 -7.04 13.45 -20.88
N PRO A 371 -7.14 14.53 -20.10
CA PRO A 371 -6.80 14.61 -18.69
C PRO A 371 -7.97 14.19 -17.77
N ASP A 372 -7.67 13.40 -16.73
CA ASP A 372 -8.51 13.30 -15.52
C ASP A 372 -7.95 14.23 -14.44
N LYS A 373 -8.84 14.80 -13.63
CA LYS A 373 -8.53 15.75 -12.55
C LYS A 373 -7.88 17.05 -13.01
N LEU A 374 -8.33 17.57 -14.16
CA LEU A 374 -7.88 18.87 -14.67
C LEU A 374 -8.64 20.03 -14.01
N ILE A 375 -7.91 21.06 -13.60
CA ILE A 375 -8.48 22.38 -13.32
C ILE A 375 -8.11 23.29 -14.49
N THR A 376 -9.08 23.96 -15.10
CA THR A 376 -8.85 24.84 -16.26
C THR A 376 -9.75 26.07 -16.23
N PHE A 377 -9.34 27.12 -16.94
CA PHE A 377 -10.14 28.32 -17.21
C PHE A 377 -10.76 28.29 -18.61
N ASP A 378 -10.33 27.35 -19.46
CA ASP A 378 -10.76 27.29 -20.84
C ASP A 378 -12.17 26.68 -20.94
N ALA A 379 -12.95 27.13 -21.94
CA ALA A 379 -14.32 26.66 -22.14
C ALA A 379 -14.42 25.25 -22.73
N THR A 380 -13.30 24.71 -23.19
CA THR A 380 -13.20 23.41 -23.85
C THR A 380 -11.94 22.71 -23.34
N ALA A 381 -12.06 21.45 -22.95
CA ALA A 381 -10.92 20.56 -22.76
C ALA A 381 -10.73 19.67 -23.98
N ILE A 382 -9.50 19.24 -24.21
CA ILE A 382 -9.19 18.25 -25.24
C ILE A 382 -8.90 16.94 -24.54
N LEU A 383 -9.83 15.98 -24.65
CA LEU A 383 -9.65 14.63 -24.14
C LEU A 383 -8.84 13.84 -25.17
N ARG A 384 -7.67 13.37 -24.78
CA ARG A 384 -6.81 12.49 -25.58
C ARG A 384 -6.76 11.14 -24.94
N GLY A 385 -6.70 10.09 -25.76
CA GLY A 385 -6.53 8.78 -25.20
C GLY A 385 -5.75 7.83 -26.09
N LYS A 386 -5.33 6.74 -25.47
CA LYS A 386 -4.58 5.66 -26.12
C LYS A 386 -5.23 4.32 -25.79
N VAL A 387 -5.44 3.53 -26.83
CA VAL A 387 -5.97 2.17 -26.77
C VAL A 387 -4.81 1.21 -26.60
N LEU A 388 -4.83 0.44 -25.51
CA LEU A 388 -3.79 -0.53 -25.15
C LEU A 388 -4.21 -1.97 -25.46
N ASP A 389 -5.51 -2.24 -25.53
CA ASP A 389 -6.08 -3.55 -25.83
C ASP A 389 -6.59 -3.64 -27.28
N PHE A 390 -6.20 -4.68 -28.01
CA PHE A 390 -6.58 -4.91 -29.40
C PHE A 390 -8.06 -5.32 -29.57
N GLU A 391 -8.75 -5.70 -28.49
CA GLU A 391 -10.18 -6.01 -28.51
C GLU A 391 -11.06 -4.75 -28.62
N VAL A 392 -10.54 -3.58 -28.26
CA VAL A 392 -11.27 -2.31 -28.33
C VAL A 392 -11.43 -1.89 -29.80
N ALA A 393 -12.67 -1.86 -30.26
CA ALA A 393 -13.02 -1.49 -31.63
C ALA A 393 -13.61 -0.09 -31.74
N THR A 394 -14.41 0.32 -30.75
CA THR A 394 -15.03 1.64 -30.71
C THR A 394 -14.96 2.24 -29.31
N ILE A 395 -14.93 3.57 -29.25
CA ILE A 395 -14.94 4.35 -28.01
C ILE A 395 -16.04 5.40 -28.14
N LYS A 396 -16.86 5.53 -27.09
CA LYS A 396 -17.85 6.58 -26.96
C LYS A 396 -17.52 7.48 -25.79
N ILE A 397 -17.51 8.79 -26.02
CA ILE A 397 -17.38 9.80 -24.95
C ILE A 397 -18.72 10.52 -24.83
N ASN A 398 -19.35 10.42 -23.65
CA ASN A 398 -20.69 10.94 -23.41
C ASN A 398 -21.72 10.51 -24.49
N GLY A 399 -21.56 9.29 -25.01
CA GLY A 399 -22.44 8.70 -26.03
C GLY A 399 -22.08 9.01 -27.48
N ALA A 400 -21.16 9.94 -27.75
CA ALA A 400 -20.69 10.25 -29.09
C ALA A 400 -19.54 9.33 -29.51
N ASP A 401 -19.61 8.77 -30.72
CA ASP A 401 -18.56 7.92 -31.29
C ASP A 401 -17.29 8.72 -31.57
N ILE A 402 -16.16 8.21 -31.09
CA ILE A 402 -14.84 8.81 -31.30
C ILE A 402 -14.01 7.94 -32.25
N MET A 403 -13.45 8.59 -33.26
CA MET A 403 -12.58 7.93 -34.23
C MET A 403 -11.21 7.61 -33.61
N ILE A 404 -10.82 6.34 -33.61
CA ILE A 404 -9.47 5.89 -33.25
C ILE A 404 -8.55 6.15 -34.46
N GLN A 405 -7.56 7.00 -34.26
CA GLN A 405 -6.57 7.41 -35.24
C GLN A 405 -5.43 6.40 -35.36
N LYS A 406 -4.59 6.59 -36.39
CA LYS A 406 -3.39 5.78 -36.61
C LYS A 406 -2.47 5.86 -35.38
N GLY A 407 -2.01 4.70 -34.92
CA GLY A 407 -1.21 4.60 -33.68
C GLY A 407 -2.04 4.35 -32.41
N ASN A 408 -3.31 3.92 -32.56
CA ASN A 408 -4.21 3.57 -31.45
C ASN A 408 -4.47 4.74 -30.48
N THR A 409 -4.60 5.95 -31.03
CA THR A 409 -4.88 7.16 -30.23
C THR A 409 -6.19 7.79 -30.66
N PHE A 410 -6.76 8.65 -29.83
CA PHE A 410 -7.91 9.46 -30.19
C PHE A 410 -7.87 10.81 -29.51
N GLU A 411 -8.63 11.75 -30.04
CA GLU A 411 -8.82 13.09 -29.49
C GLU A 411 -10.29 13.50 -29.62
N ALA A 412 -10.83 14.14 -28.58
CA ALA A 412 -12.19 14.65 -28.54
C ALA A 412 -12.26 16.00 -27.84
N ALA A 413 -12.88 16.98 -28.49
CA ALA A 413 -13.18 18.27 -27.88
C ALA A 413 -14.37 18.13 -26.91
N ALA A 414 -14.17 18.57 -25.67
CA ALA A 414 -15.12 18.44 -24.59
C ALA A 414 -15.54 19.83 -24.09
N PRO A 415 -16.72 20.34 -24.49
CA PRO A 415 -17.24 21.61 -23.98
C PRO A 415 -17.52 21.52 -22.48
N LEU A 416 -17.05 22.52 -21.73
CA LEU A 416 -17.14 22.55 -20.27
C LEU A 416 -18.14 23.60 -19.81
N LYS A 417 -18.97 23.28 -18.83
CA LYS A 417 -19.75 24.27 -18.06
C LYS A 417 -18.89 24.79 -16.90
N VAL A 418 -19.14 26.01 -16.42
CA VAL A 418 -18.47 26.49 -15.19
C VAL A 418 -18.81 25.55 -14.04
N GLY A 419 -17.79 25.14 -13.28
CA GLY A 419 -17.89 24.16 -12.21
C GLY A 419 -17.36 22.78 -12.60
N LYS A 420 -17.84 21.76 -11.87
CA LYS A 420 -17.41 20.36 -12.02
C LYS A 420 -18.09 19.72 -13.22
N ASN A 421 -17.30 19.12 -14.12
CA ASN A 421 -17.75 18.41 -15.33
C ASN A 421 -17.25 16.96 -15.31
N THR A 422 -18.08 16.05 -15.81
CA THR A 422 -17.73 14.64 -15.99
C THR A 422 -17.87 14.22 -17.45
N PHE A 423 -16.93 13.38 -17.89
CA PHE A 423 -16.98 12.73 -19.19
C PHE A 423 -16.78 11.23 -18.97
N ASN A 424 -17.77 10.44 -19.40
CA ASN A 424 -17.70 8.99 -19.34
C ASN A 424 -17.23 8.48 -20.70
N SER A 425 -16.13 7.74 -20.67
CA SER A 425 -15.51 7.11 -21.84
C SER A 425 -15.81 5.62 -21.75
N ILE A 426 -16.55 5.10 -22.73
CA ILE A 426 -16.97 3.70 -22.76
C ILE A 426 -16.37 3.04 -23.99
N SER A 427 -15.70 1.90 -23.79
CA SER A 427 -15.03 1.15 -24.85
C SER A 427 -15.83 -0.12 -25.18
N PHE A 428 -15.91 -0.48 -26.46
CA PHE A 428 -16.66 -1.64 -26.92
C PHE A 428 -15.84 -2.55 -27.83
N THR A 429 -16.15 -3.85 -27.81
CA THR A 429 -15.63 -4.84 -28.76
C THR A 429 -16.25 -4.67 -30.14
N LYS A 430 -15.72 -5.38 -31.15
CA LYS A 430 -16.35 -5.48 -32.48
C LYS A 430 -17.79 -6.02 -32.44
N THR A 431 -18.14 -6.80 -31.42
CA THR A 431 -19.49 -7.35 -31.23
C THR A 431 -20.41 -6.42 -30.44
N GLY A 432 -19.91 -5.26 -30.00
CA GLY A 432 -20.67 -4.28 -29.21
C GLY A 432 -20.71 -4.55 -27.71
N ALA A 433 -19.94 -5.52 -27.21
CA ALA A 433 -19.85 -5.77 -25.77
C ALA A 433 -19.02 -4.68 -25.08
N THR A 434 -19.47 -4.20 -23.92
CA THR A 434 -18.75 -3.21 -23.12
C THR A 434 -17.48 -3.83 -22.52
N ILE A 435 -16.35 -3.13 -22.67
CA ILE A 435 -15.03 -3.55 -22.19
C ILE A 435 -14.64 -2.80 -20.92
N GLU A 436 -14.61 -1.47 -20.98
CA GLU A 436 -14.14 -0.61 -19.90
C GLU A 436 -14.94 0.69 -19.88
N VAL A 437 -15.18 1.21 -18.67
CA VAL A 437 -15.76 2.53 -18.42
C VAL A 437 -14.74 3.36 -17.67
N ASP A 438 -14.19 4.37 -18.31
CA ASP A 438 -13.30 5.36 -17.71
C ASP A 438 -14.04 6.69 -17.50
N LYS A 439 -13.59 7.49 -16.54
CA LYS A 439 -14.22 8.75 -16.15
C LYS A 439 -13.18 9.87 -16.06
N SER A 440 -13.28 10.85 -16.95
CA SER A 440 -12.50 12.08 -16.88
C SER A 440 -13.27 13.16 -16.12
N ARG A 441 -12.64 13.74 -15.10
CA ARG A 441 -13.22 14.80 -14.26
C ARG A 441 -12.47 16.11 -14.45
N ILE A 442 -13.20 17.17 -14.76
CA ILE A 442 -12.61 18.47 -15.09
C ILE A 442 -13.37 19.57 -14.35
N LEU A 443 -12.64 20.40 -13.61
CA LEU A 443 -13.14 21.60 -12.98
C LEU A 443 -12.84 22.81 -13.88
N ARG A 444 -13.90 23.43 -14.43
CA ARG A 444 -13.78 24.70 -15.14
C ARG A 444 -14.03 25.87 -14.17
N LEU A 445 -13.01 26.71 -13.99
CA LEU A 445 -13.13 27.97 -13.27
C LEU A 445 -13.74 29.05 -14.18
N ILE A 446 -14.48 29.99 -13.58
CA ILE A 446 -15.06 31.12 -14.30
C ILE A 446 -13.97 32.14 -14.67
N THR A 447 -14.15 32.82 -15.80
CA THR A 447 -13.31 33.93 -16.24
C THR A 447 -14.16 35.17 -16.48
N TYR A 448 -13.54 36.34 -16.38
CA TYR A 448 -14.18 37.63 -16.65
C TYR A 448 -13.42 38.37 -17.75
N PRO A 449 -14.09 39.03 -18.70
CA PRO A 449 -13.44 39.67 -19.85
C PRO A 449 -12.44 40.78 -19.49
N ASP A 450 -12.61 41.42 -18.33
CA ASP A 450 -11.78 42.51 -17.83
C ASP A 450 -10.69 42.05 -16.85
N VAL A 451 -10.52 40.74 -16.64
CA VAL A 451 -9.46 40.17 -15.80
C VAL A 451 -8.51 39.37 -16.68
N SER A 452 -7.33 39.94 -16.95
CA SER A 452 -6.28 39.26 -17.71
C SER A 452 -5.82 37.97 -17.03
N LYS A 453 -5.44 36.94 -17.81
CA LYS A 453 -4.81 35.71 -17.29
C LYS A 453 -3.52 35.99 -16.50
N THR A 454 -2.86 37.12 -16.75
CA THR A 454 -1.66 37.57 -16.02
C THR A 454 -1.95 38.45 -14.81
N PHE A 455 -3.22 38.75 -14.53
CA PHE A 455 -3.60 39.55 -13.37
C PHE A 455 -3.31 38.79 -12.08
N TRP A 456 -2.72 39.46 -11.09
CA TRP A 456 -2.22 38.83 -9.86
C TRP A 456 -3.28 38.06 -9.07
N GLY A 457 -4.56 38.45 -9.19
CA GLY A 457 -5.70 37.81 -8.53
C GLY A 457 -6.53 36.90 -9.45
N PHE A 458 -6.03 36.58 -10.66
CA PHE A 458 -6.80 35.85 -11.68
C PHE A 458 -7.36 34.52 -11.15
N GLU A 459 -6.54 33.72 -10.46
CA GLU A 459 -6.96 32.43 -9.94
C GLU A 459 -7.98 32.56 -8.82
N GLN A 460 -7.75 33.47 -7.86
CA GLN A 460 -8.60 33.68 -6.70
C GLN A 460 -9.97 34.18 -7.13
N ILE A 461 -10.01 35.11 -8.09
CA ILE A 461 -11.25 35.58 -8.71
C ILE A 461 -11.99 34.39 -9.37
N GLY A 462 -11.27 33.53 -10.10
CA GLY A 462 -11.86 32.34 -10.72
C GLY A 462 -12.48 31.38 -9.70
N TYR A 463 -11.77 31.05 -8.62
CA TYR A 463 -12.30 30.16 -7.58
C TYR A 463 -13.51 30.74 -6.86
N ILE A 464 -13.42 31.99 -6.41
CA ILE A 464 -14.49 32.64 -5.65
C ILE A 464 -15.72 32.90 -6.54
N GLY A 465 -15.50 33.21 -7.81
CA GLY A 465 -16.55 33.33 -8.81
C GLY A 465 -17.23 31.99 -9.09
N THR A 466 -16.48 30.89 -9.25
CA THR A 466 -17.03 29.55 -9.48
C THR A 466 -17.83 29.04 -8.28
N LEU A 467 -17.43 29.38 -7.05
CA LEU A 467 -18.21 29.10 -5.84
C LEU A 467 -19.51 29.93 -5.75
N GLY A 468 -19.73 30.89 -6.64
CA GLY A 468 -20.88 31.79 -6.61
C GLY A 468 -20.85 32.80 -5.46
N ILE A 469 -19.73 32.90 -4.72
CA ILE A 469 -19.55 33.83 -3.60
C ILE A 469 -19.58 35.26 -4.11
N ILE A 470 -18.89 35.52 -5.22
CA ILE A 470 -18.90 36.79 -5.92
C ILE A 470 -19.48 36.61 -7.32
N GLN A 471 -20.33 37.54 -7.70
CA GLN A 471 -20.85 37.62 -9.06
C GLN A 471 -20.22 38.83 -9.76
N GLY A 472 -20.09 38.72 -11.08
CA GLY A 472 -19.75 39.85 -11.93
C GLY A 472 -20.90 40.86 -11.96
N TYR A 473 -20.65 42.00 -12.58
CA TYR A 473 -21.67 43.00 -12.86
C TYR A 473 -22.56 42.56 -14.03
N PRO A 474 -23.75 43.16 -14.20
CA PRO A 474 -24.65 42.83 -15.33
C PRO A 474 -24.02 43.00 -16.73
N ASP A 475 -22.95 43.79 -16.82
CA ASP A 475 -22.14 43.98 -18.04
C ASP A 475 -21.14 42.83 -18.30
N GLY A 476 -21.15 41.79 -17.45
CA GLY A 476 -20.27 40.62 -17.55
C GLY A 476 -18.87 40.82 -16.96
N LYS A 477 -18.53 42.03 -16.49
CA LYS A 477 -17.21 42.38 -15.95
C LYS A 477 -17.09 42.10 -14.45
N PHE A 478 -15.86 41.94 -13.97
CA PHE A 478 -15.55 41.78 -12.55
C PHE A 478 -15.21 43.09 -11.84
N LYS A 479 -14.57 44.02 -12.55
CA LYS A 479 -14.01 45.31 -12.08
C LYS A 479 -12.99 45.13 -10.94
N PRO A 480 -11.84 44.48 -11.19
CA PRO A 480 -10.90 44.08 -10.14
C PRO A 480 -10.34 45.26 -9.33
N ASP A 481 -10.04 46.38 -9.99
CA ASP A 481 -9.49 47.59 -9.36
C ASP A 481 -10.58 48.53 -8.80
N GLY A 482 -11.86 48.19 -9.00
CA GLY A 482 -12.98 48.96 -8.45
C GLY A 482 -13.05 48.82 -6.93
N ASN A 483 -13.26 49.93 -6.22
CA ASN A 483 -13.47 49.92 -4.79
C ASN A 483 -14.76 49.19 -4.42
N ILE A 484 -14.73 48.40 -3.35
CA ILE A 484 -15.91 47.68 -2.84
C ILE A 484 -16.62 48.50 -1.77
N THR A 485 -17.95 48.51 -1.82
CA THR A 485 -18.78 49.16 -0.80
C THR A 485 -18.98 48.25 0.42
N ARG A 486 -19.32 48.86 1.57
CA ARG A 486 -19.64 48.12 2.80
C ARG A 486 -20.82 47.16 2.60
N ALA A 487 -21.83 47.57 1.83
CA ALA A 487 -22.96 46.73 1.47
C ALA A 487 -22.56 45.52 0.62
N GLU A 488 -21.74 45.72 -0.41
CA GLU A 488 -21.24 44.63 -1.25
C GLU A 488 -20.41 43.63 -0.45
N LEU A 489 -19.47 44.09 0.38
CA LEU A 489 -18.66 43.19 1.20
C LEU A 489 -19.54 42.37 2.17
N SER A 490 -20.55 42.99 2.77
CA SER A 490 -21.50 42.29 3.65
C SER A 490 -22.29 41.21 2.91
N ALA A 491 -22.71 41.50 1.67
CA ALA A 491 -23.38 40.53 0.82
C ALA A 491 -22.46 39.33 0.48
N LEU A 492 -21.18 39.56 0.18
CA LEU A 492 -20.22 38.47 -0.08
C LEU A 492 -20.05 37.55 1.13
N LEU A 493 -19.82 38.12 2.31
CA LEU A 493 -19.60 37.35 3.54
C LEU A 493 -20.83 36.54 3.92
N VAL A 494 -22.02 37.14 3.87
CA VAL A 494 -23.27 36.44 4.22
C VAL A 494 -23.65 35.41 3.18
N ARG A 495 -23.47 35.69 1.88
CA ARG A 495 -23.71 34.69 0.82
C ARG A 495 -22.83 33.47 1.03
N THR A 496 -21.57 33.68 1.42
CA THR A 496 -20.65 32.59 1.74
C THR A 496 -21.15 31.74 2.91
N LEU A 497 -21.63 32.38 3.99
CA LEU A 497 -22.16 31.67 5.16
C LEU A 497 -23.42 30.87 4.86
N MET A 498 -24.30 31.42 4.02
CA MET A 498 -25.62 30.86 3.75
C MET A 498 -25.62 29.96 2.50
N GLY A 499 -24.52 29.91 1.74
CA GLY A 499 -24.37 29.15 0.51
C GLY A 499 -25.06 29.76 -0.72
N SER A 500 -26.09 30.61 -0.56
CA SER A 500 -26.74 31.30 -1.68
C SER A 500 -27.57 32.50 -1.24
N ASP A 501 -27.92 33.39 -2.18
CA ASP A 501 -28.80 34.55 -1.93
C ASP A 501 -30.23 34.16 -1.54
N LYS A 502 -30.68 32.96 -1.97
CA LYS A 502 -32.02 32.42 -1.65
C LYS A 502 -32.10 31.96 -0.19
N ALA A 503 -30.99 31.52 0.38
CA ALA A 503 -30.93 31.05 1.76
C ALA A 503 -30.87 32.21 2.79
N VAL A 504 -30.65 33.45 2.33
CA VAL A 504 -30.62 34.63 3.21
C VAL A 504 -32.05 35.09 3.50
N PRO A 505 -32.55 34.97 4.76
CA PRO A 505 -33.91 35.36 5.10
C PRO A 505 -34.12 36.86 4.97
N ALA A 506 -35.35 37.27 4.63
CA ALA A 506 -35.73 38.68 4.66
C ALA A 506 -35.62 39.22 6.09
N SER A 507 -35.25 40.49 6.22
CA SER A 507 -35.17 41.14 7.53
C SER A 507 -36.55 41.56 8.01
N ALA A 508 -36.94 41.10 9.21
CA ALA A 508 -38.17 41.52 9.86
C ALA A 508 -38.07 42.91 10.51
N LYS A 509 -36.84 43.40 10.79
CA LYS A 509 -36.59 44.70 11.42
C LYS A 509 -35.23 45.27 10.98
N GLY A 510 -35.17 46.57 10.73
CA GLY A 510 -33.91 47.28 10.44
C GLY A 510 -33.09 47.53 11.71
N ILE A 511 -31.78 47.29 11.65
CA ILE A 511 -30.84 47.49 12.77
C ILE A 511 -30.21 48.89 12.72
N PHE A 512 -29.89 49.38 11.52
CA PHE A 512 -29.21 50.66 11.29
C PHE A 512 -30.16 51.70 10.72
N LYS A 513 -30.01 52.97 11.13
CA LYS A 513 -30.91 54.07 10.76
C LYS A 513 -30.94 54.36 9.26
N ASP A 514 -29.83 54.13 8.58
CA ASP A 514 -29.59 54.46 7.17
C ASP A 514 -29.71 53.24 6.23
N VAL A 515 -30.24 52.11 6.73
CA VAL A 515 -30.49 50.89 5.95
C VAL A 515 -31.99 50.56 6.00
N PRO A 516 -32.81 51.15 5.11
CA PRO A 516 -34.24 50.81 5.07
C PRO A 516 -34.44 49.34 4.66
N LEU A 517 -35.55 48.73 5.08
CA LEU A 517 -35.87 47.33 4.74
C LEU A 517 -35.95 47.07 3.23
N THR A 518 -36.29 48.10 2.45
CA THR A 518 -36.33 48.07 0.97
C THR A 518 -34.94 48.14 0.33
N HIS A 519 -33.89 48.47 1.07
CA HIS A 519 -32.53 48.49 0.54
C HIS A 519 -32.11 47.06 0.15
N TRP A 520 -31.56 46.89 -1.06
CA TRP A 520 -31.18 45.56 -1.60
C TRP A 520 -30.26 44.78 -0.66
N ALA A 521 -29.37 45.48 0.04
CA ALA A 521 -28.41 44.89 0.97
C ALA A 521 -28.95 44.68 2.40
N SER A 522 -30.17 45.12 2.71
CA SER A 522 -30.72 45.11 4.07
C SER A 522 -30.66 43.72 4.71
N LYS A 523 -31.08 42.69 3.97
CA LYS A 523 -31.03 41.29 4.44
C LYS A 523 -29.62 40.80 4.76
N TYR A 524 -28.61 41.19 3.97
CA TYR A 524 -27.23 40.79 4.20
C TYR A 524 -26.62 41.57 5.37
N ILE A 525 -26.84 42.87 5.44
CA ILE A 525 -26.31 43.73 6.50
C ILE A 525 -26.85 43.28 7.87
N ASN A 526 -28.16 43.04 7.96
CA ASN A 526 -28.78 42.62 9.22
C ASN A 526 -28.33 41.20 9.63
N MET A 527 -28.17 40.27 8.67
CA MET A 527 -27.61 38.95 8.96
C MET A 527 -26.14 39.01 9.38
N ALA A 528 -25.33 39.83 8.72
CA ALA A 528 -23.94 40.03 9.11
C ALA A 528 -23.84 40.61 10.53
N SER A 529 -24.77 41.51 10.89
CA SER A 529 -24.84 42.08 12.24
C SER A 529 -25.25 41.06 13.28
N SER A 530 -26.21 40.18 12.98
CA SER A 530 -26.65 39.13 13.92
C SER A 530 -25.61 38.01 14.13
N LYS A 531 -24.60 37.94 13.25
CA LYS A 531 -23.44 37.04 13.35
C LYS A 531 -22.17 37.73 13.86
N ASP A 532 -22.28 38.96 14.37
CA ASP A 532 -21.17 39.78 14.87
C ASP A 532 -20.05 40.07 13.85
N ILE A 533 -20.34 39.95 12.55
CA ILE A 533 -19.40 40.23 11.47
C ILE A 533 -19.28 41.73 11.25
N VAL A 534 -20.41 42.45 11.36
CA VAL A 534 -20.48 43.91 11.27
C VAL A 534 -21.10 44.50 12.54
N LYS A 535 -20.65 45.70 12.93
CA LYS A 535 -21.13 46.40 14.13
C LYS A 535 -21.73 47.79 13.85
N GLY A 536 -21.57 48.31 12.62
CA GLY A 536 -21.95 49.69 12.27
C GLY A 536 -21.07 50.75 12.97
N TYR A 537 -21.55 51.99 12.96
CA TYR A 537 -20.90 53.13 13.59
C TYR A 537 -21.59 53.51 14.93
N PRO A 538 -20.90 54.25 15.83
CA PRO A 538 -21.48 54.67 17.11
C PRO A 538 -22.78 55.48 17.01
N ASP A 539 -22.99 56.18 15.88
CA ASP A 539 -24.20 56.96 15.58
C ASP A 539 -25.42 56.11 15.15
N LYS A 540 -25.29 54.78 15.18
CA LYS A 540 -26.27 53.77 14.71
C LYS A 540 -26.49 53.77 13.20
N THR A 541 -25.51 54.22 12.41
CA THR A 541 -25.49 54.09 10.94
C THR A 541 -24.60 52.93 10.47
N PHE A 542 -24.77 52.50 9.23
CA PHE A 542 -23.95 51.48 8.57
C PHE A 542 -23.15 52.01 7.38
N LYS A 543 -23.63 53.07 6.73
CA LYS A 543 -23.11 53.69 5.50
C LYS A 543 -22.99 52.69 4.33
N PRO A 544 -24.11 52.09 3.87
CA PRO A 544 -24.08 50.96 2.93
C PRO A 544 -23.42 51.28 1.58
N ALA A 545 -23.58 52.50 1.07
CA ALA A 545 -23.03 52.93 -0.21
C ALA A 545 -21.59 53.47 -0.13
N ALA A 546 -21.02 53.61 1.07
CA ALA A 546 -19.66 54.09 1.22
C ALA A 546 -18.65 52.99 0.85
N ASN A 547 -17.58 53.39 0.14
CA ASN A 547 -16.41 52.54 -0.05
C ASN A 547 -15.76 52.24 1.31
N ILE A 548 -15.26 51.02 1.46
CA ILE A 548 -14.64 50.56 2.71
C ILE A 548 -13.12 50.67 2.64
N THR A 549 -12.48 51.05 3.74
CA THR A 549 -11.01 51.03 3.81
C THR A 549 -10.47 49.61 3.97
N ARG A 550 -9.19 49.38 3.62
CA ARG A 550 -8.51 48.09 3.79
C ARG A 550 -8.58 47.59 5.24
N ALA A 551 -8.35 48.47 6.22
CA ALA A 551 -8.45 48.10 7.63
C ALA A 551 -9.87 47.70 8.04
N GLU A 552 -10.90 48.44 7.61
CA GLU A 552 -12.30 48.12 7.93
C GLU A 552 -12.77 46.84 7.24
N GLY A 553 -12.42 46.64 5.97
CA GLY A 553 -12.77 45.44 5.22
C GLY A 553 -12.06 44.20 5.77
N LEU A 554 -10.78 44.31 6.11
CA LEU A 554 -10.06 43.24 6.78
C LEU A 554 -10.71 42.90 8.13
N ALA A 555 -11.11 43.89 8.93
CA ALA A 555 -11.77 43.63 10.20
C ALA A 555 -13.10 42.86 10.02
N MET A 556 -13.87 43.13 8.96
CA MET A 556 -15.07 42.35 8.63
C MET A 556 -14.73 40.92 8.21
N ILE A 557 -13.76 40.73 7.31
CA ILE A 557 -13.35 39.41 6.81
C ILE A 557 -12.71 38.58 7.93
N ALA A 558 -11.93 39.20 8.82
CA ALA A 558 -11.29 38.57 9.96
C ALA A 558 -12.32 38.05 10.98
N ARG A 559 -13.37 38.82 11.29
CA ARG A 559 -14.48 38.36 12.15
C ARG A 559 -15.23 37.19 11.50
N PHE A 560 -15.51 37.28 10.20
CA PHE A 560 -16.09 36.18 9.44
C PHE A 560 -15.21 34.91 9.48
N GLY A 561 -13.90 35.07 9.33
CA GLY A 561 -12.91 34.00 9.38
C GLY A 561 -12.62 33.46 10.79
N LYS A 562 -13.14 34.12 11.83
CA LYS A 562 -12.81 33.88 13.25
C LYS A 562 -11.30 33.95 13.52
N VAL A 563 -10.64 34.92 12.90
CA VAL A 563 -9.20 35.18 13.08
C VAL A 563 -8.95 35.59 14.53
N ASN A 564 -7.95 34.99 15.16
CA ASN A 564 -7.53 35.39 16.49
C ASN A 564 -6.65 36.64 16.39
N GLU A 565 -7.04 37.71 17.07
CA GLU A 565 -6.20 38.89 17.24
C GLU A 565 -4.91 38.52 17.98
N THR A 566 -3.79 39.14 17.62
CA THR A 566 -2.50 38.88 18.26
C THR A 566 -1.74 40.18 18.48
N ILE A 567 -0.68 40.13 19.31
CA ILE A 567 0.18 41.29 19.56
C ILE A 567 0.80 41.74 18.23
N TYR A 568 0.67 43.03 17.94
CA TYR A 568 1.20 43.60 16.71
C TYR A 568 2.73 43.69 16.76
N GLY A 569 3.40 42.84 15.97
CA GLY A 569 4.86 42.76 15.91
C GLY A 569 5.51 43.57 14.78
N ASN A 570 4.92 44.70 14.39
CA ASN A 570 5.40 45.53 13.26
C ASN A 570 5.56 44.77 11.94
N VAL A 571 4.60 43.91 11.62
CA VAL A 571 4.57 43.12 10.37
C VAL A 571 4.49 43.98 9.09
N PHE A 572 3.99 45.21 9.20
CA PHE A 572 3.97 46.20 8.12
C PHE A 572 4.55 47.52 8.61
N SER A 573 5.46 48.12 7.85
CA SER A 573 6.16 49.34 8.26
C SER A 573 5.27 50.57 8.39
N ASP A 574 4.09 50.55 7.75
CA ASP A 574 3.16 51.67 7.65
C ASP A 574 1.93 51.56 8.60
N VAL A 575 1.91 50.56 9.48
CA VAL A 575 0.84 50.38 10.47
C VAL A 575 1.40 50.63 11.87
N ASN A 576 0.86 51.64 12.54
CA ASN A 576 1.20 51.97 13.91
C ASN A 576 0.62 50.93 14.89
N ASP A 577 1.36 50.54 15.92
CA ASP A 577 0.94 49.56 16.95
C ASP A 577 -0.31 50.00 17.75
N LYS A 578 -0.55 51.31 17.86
CA LYS A 578 -1.77 51.90 18.45
C LYS A 578 -2.93 52.03 17.47
N HIS A 579 -2.74 51.70 16.19
CA HIS A 579 -3.84 51.70 15.24
C HIS A 579 -4.90 50.67 15.67
N TRP A 580 -6.19 51.04 15.65
CA TRP A 580 -7.27 50.20 16.17
C TRP A 580 -7.35 48.81 15.49
N ALA A 581 -6.88 48.69 14.25
CA ALA A 581 -6.84 47.44 13.49
C ALA A 581 -5.52 46.67 13.64
N ALA A 582 -4.51 47.17 14.37
CA ALA A 582 -3.18 46.59 14.43
C ALA A 582 -3.22 45.11 14.86
N ALA A 583 -3.91 44.79 15.96
CA ALA A 583 -4.01 43.41 16.45
C ALA A 583 -4.70 42.44 15.46
N ILE A 584 -5.70 42.94 14.71
CA ILE A 584 -6.40 42.19 13.66
C ILE A 584 -5.48 41.96 12.46
N ILE A 585 -4.75 42.99 12.03
CA ILE A 585 -3.77 42.91 10.93
C ILE A 585 -2.69 41.86 11.25
N ALA A 586 -2.16 41.86 12.49
CA ALA A 586 -1.20 40.85 12.92
C ALA A 586 -1.77 39.43 12.91
N GLY A 587 -2.99 39.25 13.45
CA GLY A 587 -3.68 37.96 13.42
C GLY A 587 -3.89 37.43 11.99
N ALA A 588 -4.41 38.29 11.11
CA ALA A 588 -4.66 37.93 9.72
C ALA A 588 -3.37 37.65 8.94
N TYR A 589 -2.28 38.39 9.21
CA TYR A 589 -0.96 38.10 8.65
C TYR A 589 -0.44 36.74 9.10
N LYS A 590 -0.56 36.39 10.38
CA LYS A 590 -0.18 35.09 10.94
C LYS A 590 -0.96 33.93 10.31
N GLU A 591 -2.24 34.14 10.03
CA GLU A 591 -3.09 33.18 9.30
C GLU A 591 -2.88 33.20 7.78
N LYS A 592 -1.89 33.95 7.29
CA LYS A 592 -1.52 34.11 5.87
C LYS A 592 -2.60 34.76 5.00
N MET A 593 -3.60 35.42 5.58
CA MET A 593 -4.68 36.08 4.84
C MET A 593 -4.21 37.32 4.05
N LEU A 594 -3.03 37.85 4.38
CA LEU A 594 -2.47 39.06 3.80
C LEU A 594 -1.26 38.77 2.88
N GLU A 595 -1.15 37.57 2.32
CA GLU A 595 0.01 37.15 1.50
C GLU A 595 0.27 38.10 0.31
N TYR A 596 -0.76 38.63 -0.34
CA TYR A 596 -0.60 39.60 -1.43
C TYR A 596 0.14 40.88 -1.02
N PHE A 597 0.05 41.24 0.26
CA PHE A 597 0.72 42.41 0.85
C PHE A 597 2.08 42.08 1.43
N LYS A 598 2.53 40.82 1.38
CA LYS A 598 3.88 40.46 1.80
C LYS A 598 4.88 41.32 1.02
N ASP A 599 5.78 41.96 1.76
CA ASP A 599 6.79 42.89 1.24
C ASP A 599 6.23 44.20 0.63
N LYS A 600 4.97 44.55 0.94
CA LYS A 600 4.31 45.81 0.54
C LYS A 600 3.73 46.53 1.76
N PRO A 601 3.56 47.87 1.72
CA PRO A 601 2.77 48.56 2.74
C PRO A 601 1.32 48.07 2.73
N PHE A 602 0.70 47.98 3.91
CA PHE A 602 -0.70 47.55 4.02
C PHE A 602 -1.68 48.67 3.64
N GLU A 603 -1.31 49.93 3.87
CA GLU A 603 -2.06 51.17 3.66
C GLU A 603 -3.46 51.09 4.31
N PRO A 604 -3.58 51.10 5.65
CA PRO A 604 -4.82 50.79 6.36
C PRO A 604 -6.00 51.71 5.99
N SER A 605 -5.72 52.96 5.61
CA SER A 605 -6.72 53.96 5.22
C SER A 605 -7.08 53.96 3.73
N LYS A 606 -6.38 53.18 2.89
CA LYS A 606 -6.67 53.08 1.46
C LYS A 606 -7.99 52.34 1.24
N MET A 607 -8.73 52.74 0.20
CA MET A 607 -9.96 52.05 -0.16
C MET A 607 -9.65 50.63 -0.65
N LEU A 608 -10.43 49.67 -0.15
CA LEU A 608 -10.28 48.26 -0.49
C LEU A 608 -10.85 48.01 -1.89
N THR A 609 -10.03 47.45 -2.77
CA THR A 609 -10.48 47.04 -4.10
C THR A 609 -11.22 45.70 -4.05
N ARG A 610 -12.05 45.42 -5.05
CA ARG A 610 -12.75 44.12 -5.18
C ARG A 610 -11.77 42.94 -5.26
N ALA A 611 -10.67 43.09 -6.00
CA ALA A 611 -9.65 42.04 -6.09
C ALA A 611 -8.98 41.78 -4.74
N GLU A 612 -8.63 42.83 -3.98
CA GLU A 612 -8.05 42.68 -2.63
C GLU A 612 -9.02 42.04 -1.63
N ALA A 613 -10.31 42.41 -1.69
CA ALA A 613 -11.34 41.77 -0.87
C ALA A 613 -11.48 40.28 -1.17
N VAL A 614 -11.46 39.90 -2.45
CA VAL A 614 -11.48 38.50 -2.90
C VAL A 614 -10.24 37.74 -2.46
N GLU A 615 -9.06 38.35 -2.54
CA GLU A 615 -7.80 37.75 -2.09
C GLU A 615 -7.82 37.45 -0.58
N MET A 616 -8.21 38.43 0.25
CA MET A 616 -8.34 38.22 1.70
C MET A 616 -9.38 37.14 2.01
N LEU A 617 -10.51 37.14 1.29
CA LEU A 617 -11.60 36.19 1.47
C LEU A 617 -11.22 34.78 1.03
N PHE A 618 -10.51 34.62 -0.09
CA PHE A 618 -9.98 33.34 -0.61
C PHE A 618 -9.13 32.60 0.44
N ARG A 619 -8.42 33.37 1.27
CA ARG A 619 -7.56 32.86 2.33
C ARG A 619 -8.27 32.70 3.67
N ALA A 620 -9.45 33.29 3.85
CA ALA A 620 -10.22 33.13 5.07
C ALA A 620 -10.63 31.66 5.24
N LYS A 621 -10.46 31.11 6.45
CA LYS A 621 -10.68 29.70 6.75
C LYS A 621 -11.99 29.11 6.22
N PRO A 622 -13.17 29.75 6.39
CA PRO A 622 -14.43 29.18 5.89
C PRO A 622 -14.45 29.00 4.36
N VAL A 623 -13.82 29.90 3.62
CA VAL A 623 -13.78 29.89 2.16
C VAL A 623 -12.71 28.94 1.64
N ASN A 624 -11.55 28.90 2.32
CA ASN A 624 -10.51 27.94 1.98
C ASN A 624 -11.03 26.50 2.02
N LEU A 625 -11.87 26.16 3.00
CA LEU A 625 -12.55 24.86 3.07
C LEU A 625 -13.46 24.60 1.86
N LEU A 626 -14.22 25.61 1.40
CA LEU A 626 -15.05 25.50 0.19
C LEU A 626 -14.20 25.32 -1.07
N ILE A 627 -13.05 25.98 -1.16
CA ILE A 627 -12.11 25.82 -2.27
C ILE A 627 -11.50 24.42 -2.26
N LEU A 628 -11.12 23.90 -1.09
CA LEU A 628 -10.62 22.54 -0.94
C LEU A 628 -11.68 21.51 -1.37
N ASP A 629 -12.94 21.70 -1.01
CA ASP A 629 -14.05 20.85 -1.46
C ASP A 629 -14.30 20.97 -2.98
N LEU A 630 -14.21 22.19 -3.54
CA LEU A 630 -14.31 22.41 -4.97
C LEU A 630 -13.15 21.70 -5.73
N LYS A 631 -11.94 21.68 -5.17
CA LYS A 631 -10.77 20.98 -5.72
C LYS A 631 -10.77 19.48 -5.48
N ASP A 632 -11.67 18.96 -4.63
CA ASP A 632 -11.82 17.51 -4.42
C ASP A 632 -12.51 16.86 -5.62
N PHE A 633 -11.71 16.14 -6.42
CA PHE A 633 -12.19 15.41 -7.59
C PHE A 633 -13.01 14.16 -7.26
N ASN A 634 -13.14 13.78 -5.99
CA ASN A 634 -13.92 12.62 -5.58
C ASN A 634 -15.33 12.99 -5.08
N LYS A 635 -15.69 14.28 -5.06
CA LYS A 635 -16.98 14.78 -4.55
C LYS A 635 -17.65 15.74 -5.52
N GLY A 636 -18.99 15.79 -5.54
CA GLY A 636 -19.77 16.83 -6.21
C GLY A 636 -19.73 16.84 -7.74
N TYR A 637 -19.49 15.68 -8.37
CA TYR A 637 -19.41 15.46 -9.83
C TYR A 637 -20.58 14.66 -10.38
#